data_AF-A0AA40KS74-F1
#
_entry.id   AF-A0AA40KS74-F1
#
_cell.length_a   1.000
_cell.length_b   1.000
_cell.length_c   1.000
_cell.angle_alpha   90.00
_cell.angle_beta   90.00
_cell.angle_gamma   90.00
#
_symmetry.space_group_name_H-M   'P 1'
#
loop_
_entity.id
_entity.type
_entity.pdbx_description
1 polymer ?
#
loop_
_entity_poly.entity_id
_entity_poly.type
_entity_poly.pdbx_seq_one_letter_code
_entity_poly.pdbx_strand_id
1 'polypeptide(L)'
;MTLSCEQSEGRAVEQDAHIEGALAAEASLVVLDTLETVVQADGGGGAVVGAVLKVLLRALARNQSTSVLQHMFNTQRALVFKYHSALFDEESERCGDLCLTLLTRCSSPLSAIRSHAAASLYLLMRQNFEIGNNFARVKMQVTTSLSALVGRGRAPSEGALRRALKTVLVYAERDTELADTSFPEQVKDLLFNLHMILSDTVKMKEFQEDPEMLLDLMYRIAKGYQGSPDLRLTWLANMAQQHMERKNHTEAAMCLVHSAALVAEYLHLLEPGGGGRPVGAVALAPVTPNALEESAVGDDVLARREEGLCLGPDFSESGLAGLLEHAASSFHTAGMYEAIPDVYKVLLPIAEAAHDYKKLANIHGKLHEAYTRVEQLAGKRVFGTYFRVGFYGGRFGDLAGEEFVYKEPTLTKLPEIFSRLENFYAERFGAENIVIIKDSNPVDSSKLEPDKAYVQITYVEPYFEPHELRHRPTIFHRNFNIKRFVYATPFTPGGKAHGELREQCKRKTILTVATHFPYLKTRIRVVARKQIVLSPIEVAIEDIQKKTAEVAAATAQEPPDAKMLQMVLQGCIGTTVNQGPAEVAVVFLSGLREQNAQPTRLQHKLRLCFKDFSKKCLDALRRNKNLIGPDQRDYQRELERNYQRLTERLAPLIAWSGPSLTNQQSMPSTSPRW
;
A
#
# COMPACT_ATOMS: atom_id res chain seq x y z
N MET A 1 -11.55 59.30 -39.56
CA MET A 1 -10.39 59.11 -40.46
C MET A 1 -9.25 58.35 -39.78
N THR A 2 -9.00 58.51 -38.48
CA THR A 2 -8.01 57.72 -37.73
C THR A 2 -8.42 56.24 -37.59
N LEU A 3 -9.67 55.94 -37.24
CA LEU A 3 -10.18 54.56 -37.17
C LEU A 3 -10.19 53.80 -38.51
N SER A 4 -10.33 54.49 -39.64
CA SER A 4 -10.30 53.87 -40.98
C SER A 4 -8.87 53.58 -41.46
N CYS A 5 -7.88 54.33 -40.98
CA CYS A 5 -6.47 54.14 -41.31
C CYS A 5 -5.86 52.98 -40.50
N GLU A 6 -6.20 52.87 -39.21
CA GLU A 6 -5.81 51.74 -38.36
C GLU A 6 -6.42 50.41 -38.86
N GLN A 7 -7.66 50.44 -39.39
CA GLN A 7 -8.29 49.28 -40.02
C GLN A 7 -7.65 48.88 -41.36
N SER A 8 -7.11 49.83 -42.13
CA SER A 8 -6.42 49.52 -43.39
C SER A 8 -5.01 48.99 -43.17
N GLU A 9 -4.29 49.50 -42.17
CA GLU A 9 -2.97 48.99 -41.80
C GLU A 9 -3.07 47.59 -41.18
N GLY A 10 -4.07 47.32 -40.35
CA GLY A 10 -4.34 45.97 -39.83
C GLY A 10 -4.62 44.95 -40.94
N ARG A 11 -5.34 45.34 -42.00
CA ARG A 11 -5.62 44.46 -43.15
C ARG A 11 -4.40 44.16 -44.01
N ALA A 12 -3.49 45.13 -44.17
CA ALA A 12 -2.24 44.90 -44.90
C ALA A 12 -1.32 43.92 -44.15
N VAL A 13 -1.21 44.08 -42.82
CA VAL A 13 -0.44 43.17 -41.97
C VAL A 13 -1.03 41.76 -41.94
N GLU A 14 -2.37 41.63 -41.91
CA GLU A 14 -3.04 40.33 -42.05
C GLU A 14 -2.76 39.66 -43.40
N GLN A 15 -2.74 40.44 -44.48
CA GLN A 15 -2.52 39.91 -45.82
C GLN A 15 -1.06 39.46 -46.04
N ASP A 16 -0.09 40.22 -45.53
CA ASP A 16 1.33 39.81 -45.56
C ASP A 16 1.56 38.55 -44.73
N ALA A 17 0.96 38.45 -43.54
CA ALA A 17 1.02 37.24 -42.72
C ALA A 17 0.42 36.00 -43.42
N HIS A 18 -0.64 36.18 -44.22
CA HIS A 18 -1.21 35.11 -45.03
C HIS A 18 -0.28 34.64 -46.15
N ILE A 19 0.40 35.56 -46.83
CA ILE A 19 1.35 35.25 -47.91
C ILE A 19 2.58 34.53 -47.34
N GLU A 20 3.14 35.02 -46.23
CA GLU A 20 4.23 34.36 -45.52
C GLU A 20 3.84 32.95 -45.06
N GLY A 21 2.63 32.77 -44.53
CA GLY A 21 2.09 31.47 -44.13
C GLY A 21 1.95 30.50 -45.30
N ALA A 22 1.53 30.98 -46.48
CA ALA A 22 1.42 30.17 -47.69
C ALA A 22 2.79 29.73 -48.22
N LEU A 23 3.75 30.65 -48.29
CA LEU A 23 5.13 30.35 -48.71
C LEU A 23 5.81 29.33 -47.79
N ALA A 24 5.62 29.46 -46.47
CA ALA A 24 6.13 28.49 -45.50
C ALA A 24 5.49 27.10 -45.68
N ALA A 25 4.20 27.05 -46.03
CA ALA A 25 3.50 25.80 -46.30
C ALA A 25 4.01 25.13 -47.60
N GLU A 26 4.18 25.90 -48.68
CA GLU A 26 4.74 25.39 -49.94
C GLU A 26 6.16 24.85 -49.74
N ALA A 27 7.03 25.60 -49.07
CA ALA A 27 8.39 25.16 -48.77
C ALA A 27 8.39 23.84 -47.99
N SER A 28 7.48 23.67 -47.02
CA SER A 28 7.35 22.44 -46.24
C SER A 28 6.84 21.26 -47.07
N LEU A 29 5.93 21.50 -48.03
CA LEU A 29 5.46 20.47 -48.96
C LEU A 29 6.53 20.05 -49.96
N VAL A 30 7.34 20.99 -50.47
CA VAL A 30 8.49 20.68 -51.33
C VAL A 30 9.53 19.83 -50.57
N VAL A 31 9.78 20.15 -49.31
CA VAL A 31 10.64 19.30 -48.46
C VAL A 31 10.04 17.91 -48.29
N LEU A 32 8.72 17.79 -48.11
CA LEU A 32 8.07 16.49 -47.98
C LEU A 32 8.18 15.66 -49.27
N ASP A 33 7.94 16.28 -50.43
CA ASP A 33 8.02 15.63 -51.75
C ASP A 33 9.45 15.18 -52.10
N THR A 34 10.45 16.00 -51.76
CA THR A 34 11.87 15.62 -51.92
C THR A 34 12.23 14.44 -51.02
N LEU A 35 11.75 14.41 -49.76
CA LEU A 35 11.95 13.26 -48.87
C LEU A 35 11.30 11.97 -49.41
N GLU A 36 10.10 12.05 -49.98
CA GLU A 36 9.46 10.89 -50.62
C GLU A 36 10.24 10.40 -51.84
N THR A 37 10.76 11.32 -52.66
CA THR A 37 11.59 11.00 -53.82
C THR A 37 12.89 10.28 -53.39
N VAL A 38 13.52 10.76 -52.31
CA VAL A 38 14.72 10.10 -51.74
C VAL A 38 14.42 8.68 -51.28
N VAL A 39 13.28 8.44 -50.62
CA VAL A 39 12.89 7.09 -50.19
C VAL A 39 12.60 6.18 -51.38
N GLN A 40 11.95 6.70 -52.43
CA GLN A 40 11.70 5.95 -53.66
C GLN A 40 13.00 5.57 -54.39
N ALA A 41 14.00 6.45 -54.37
CA ALA A 41 15.31 6.21 -54.99
C ALA A 41 16.14 5.13 -54.28
N ASP A 42 15.90 4.89 -52.97
CA ASP A 42 16.58 3.85 -52.16
C ASP A 42 16.11 2.42 -52.50
N GLY A 43 15.15 2.26 -53.41
CA GLY A 43 14.79 0.96 -54.00
C GLY A 43 14.28 -0.12 -53.02
N GLY A 44 13.95 0.25 -51.77
CA GLY A 44 13.50 -0.67 -50.73
C GLY A 44 14.56 -1.07 -49.70
N GLY A 45 15.80 -0.56 -49.81
CA GLY A 45 16.92 -0.94 -48.93
C GLY A 45 16.81 -0.47 -47.47
N GLY A 46 15.94 0.51 -47.18
CA GLY A 46 15.67 0.98 -45.81
C GLY A 46 16.79 1.80 -45.17
N ALA A 47 17.95 1.94 -45.83
CA ALA A 47 19.13 2.62 -45.31
C ALA A 47 18.88 4.11 -45.10
N VAL A 48 18.10 4.75 -45.97
CA VAL A 48 17.84 6.20 -45.93
C VAL A 48 16.59 6.54 -45.10
N VAL A 49 15.71 5.55 -44.88
CA VAL A 49 14.43 5.71 -44.16
C VAL A 49 14.64 6.25 -42.75
N GLY A 50 15.72 5.84 -42.08
CA GLY A 50 16.07 6.34 -40.76
C GLY A 50 16.34 7.84 -40.70
N ALA A 51 17.10 8.35 -41.67
CA ALA A 51 17.42 9.77 -41.77
C ALA A 51 16.18 10.59 -42.17
N VAL A 52 15.40 10.09 -43.12
CA VAL A 52 14.15 10.70 -43.58
C VAL A 52 13.15 10.81 -42.44
N LEU A 53 12.97 9.73 -41.66
CA LEU A 53 12.09 9.74 -40.50
C LEU A 53 12.55 10.76 -39.45
N LYS A 54 13.85 10.89 -39.21
CA LYS A 54 14.39 11.90 -38.29
C LYS A 54 14.08 13.33 -38.73
N VAL A 55 14.17 13.63 -40.02
CA VAL A 55 13.79 14.94 -40.58
C VAL A 55 12.27 15.15 -40.46
N LEU A 56 11.48 14.13 -40.81
CA LEU A 56 10.02 14.16 -40.72
C LEU A 56 9.55 14.39 -39.27
N LEU A 57 10.14 13.69 -38.29
CA LEU A 57 9.84 13.84 -36.86
C LEU A 57 10.19 15.24 -36.35
N ARG A 58 11.35 15.79 -36.75
CA ARG A 58 11.72 17.15 -36.40
C ARG A 58 10.74 18.16 -36.97
N ALA A 59 10.32 18.00 -38.22
CA ALA A 59 9.35 18.87 -38.85
C ALA A 59 7.96 18.72 -38.18
N LEU A 60 7.53 17.49 -37.86
CA LEU A 60 6.30 17.18 -37.13
C LEU A 60 6.30 17.73 -35.69
N ALA A 61 7.46 17.99 -35.09
CA ALA A 61 7.59 18.61 -33.77
C ALA A 61 7.51 20.16 -33.80
N ARG A 62 7.62 20.80 -34.98
CA ARG A 62 7.57 22.26 -35.14
C ARG A 62 6.16 22.76 -35.46
N ASN A 63 5.91 24.05 -35.29
CA ASN A 63 4.62 24.64 -35.66
C ASN A 63 4.49 24.62 -37.18
N GLN A 64 3.48 23.92 -37.69
CA GLN A 64 3.20 23.72 -39.11
C GLN A 64 1.73 23.99 -39.38
N SER A 65 1.38 24.32 -40.62
CA SER A 65 -0.01 24.51 -41.01
C SER A 65 -0.79 23.19 -40.94
N THR A 66 -2.12 23.27 -40.84
CA THR A 66 -2.99 22.09 -40.75
C THR A 66 -2.92 21.21 -42.00
N SER A 67 -2.81 21.83 -43.18
CA SER A 67 -2.66 21.12 -44.46
C SER A 67 -1.33 20.37 -44.53
N VAL A 68 -0.22 21.04 -44.23
CA VAL A 68 1.12 20.44 -44.22
C VAL A 68 1.17 19.27 -43.24
N LEU A 69 0.65 19.42 -42.03
CA LEU A 69 0.60 18.34 -41.04
C LEU A 69 -0.18 17.12 -41.54
N GLN A 70 -1.30 17.32 -42.23
CA GLN A 70 -2.08 16.21 -42.82
C GLN A 70 -1.23 15.40 -43.81
N HIS A 71 -0.52 16.08 -44.72
CA HIS A 71 0.38 15.43 -45.66
C HIS A 71 1.54 14.72 -44.95
N MET A 72 2.17 15.38 -43.98
CA MET A 72 3.25 14.77 -43.20
C MET A 72 2.81 13.51 -42.43
N PHE A 73 1.59 13.50 -41.89
CA PHE A 73 1.02 12.29 -41.26
C PHE A 73 0.74 11.18 -42.27
N ASN A 74 0.33 11.51 -43.50
CA ASN A 74 0.14 10.52 -44.56
C ASN A 74 1.47 9.88 -44.94
N THR A 75 2.51 10.69 -45.18
CA THR A 75 3.86 10.20 -45.48
C THR A 75 4.41 9.37 -44.31
N GLN A 76 4.22 9.81 -43.07
CA GLN A 76 4.63 9.06 -41.88
C GLN A 76 3.96 7.67 -41.82
N ARG A 77 2.64 7.58 -42.07
CA ARG A 77 1.93 6.29 -42.11
C ARG A 77 2.40 5.39 -43.24
N ALA A 78 2.63 5.96 -44.43
CA ALA A 78 3.13 5.21 -45.57
C ALA A 78 4.52 4.63 -45.32
N LEU A 79 5.40 5.38 -44.65
CA LEU A 79 6.73 4.91 -44.26
C LEU A 79 6.66 3.81 -43.20
N VAL A 80 5.82 3.96 -42.18
CA VAL A 80 5.64 2.93 -41.14
C VAL A 80 5.07 1.64 -41.74
N PHE A 81 4.09 1.74 -42.65
CA PHE A 81 3.48 0.57 -43.28
C PHE A 81 4.43 -0.15 -44.24
N LYS A 82 5.25 0.57 -45.02
CA LYS A 82 6.17 -0.04 -45.99
C LYS A 82 7.48 -0.55 -45.37
N TYR A 83 7.95 0.10 -44.30
CA TYR A 83 9.27 -0.15 -43.70
C TYR A 83 9.17 -0.46 -42.21
N HIS A 84 8.13 -1.18 -41.79
CA HIS A 84 7.91 -1.53 -40.38
C HIS A 84 9.13 -2.27 -39.78
N SER A 85 9.79 -3.16 -40.53
CA SER A 85 10.98 -3.89 -40.07
C SER A 85 12.16 -2.96 -39.71
N ALA A 86 12.41 -1.91 -40.50
CA ALA A 86 13.48 -0.94 -40.24
C ALA A 86 13.16 0.03 -39.09
N LEU A 87 11.87 0.18 -38.72
CA LEU A 87 11.42 1.01 -37.61
C LEU A 87 11.53 0.29 -36.27
N PHE A 88 11.26 -1.02 -36.27
CA PHE A 88 11.26 -1.89 -35.10
C PHE A 88 12.58 -2.67 -34.94
N ASP A 89 13.65 -2.26 -35.58
CA ASP A 89 14.98 -2.84 -35.36
C ASP A 89 15.57 -2.41 -33.99
N GLU A 90 16.38 -3.26 -33.37
CA GLU A 90 16.80 -3.19 -31.94
C GLU A 90 17.59 -1.92 -31.59
N GLU A 91 18.31 -1.32 -32.53
CA GLU A 91 19.15 -0.14 -32.30
C GLU A 91 18.40 1.21 -32.38
N SER A 92 17.08 1.21 -32.58
CA SER A 92 16.34 2.41 -32.97
C SER A 92 15.61 3.11 -31.81
N GLU A 93 16.20 4.19 -31.27
CA GLU A 93 15.51 5.19 -30.41
C GLU A 93 14.31 5.88 -31.11
N ARG A 94 14.18 5.69 -32.43
CA ARG A 94 13.24 6.39 -33.32
C ARG A 94 11.78 6.09 -33.01
N CYS A 95 11.46 4.89 -32.52
CA CYS A 95 10.10 4.55 -32.12
C CYS A 95 9.63 5.37 -30.92
N GLY A 96 10.52 5.65 -29.96
CA GLY A 96 10.24 6.51 -28.80
C GLY A 96 9.97 7.95 -29.21
N ASP A 97 10.85 8.53 -30.04
CA ASP A 97 10.68 9.90 -30.56
C ASP A 97 9.39 10.08 -31.38
N LEU A 98 9.02 9.06 -32.17
CA LEU A 98 7.77 9.03 -32.91
C LEU A 98 6.57 8.99 -31.96
N CYS A 99 6.57 8.09 -30.97
CA CYS A 99 5.50 8.02 -29.97
C CYS A 99 5.32 9.35 -29.21
N LEU A 100 6.42 9.99 -28.79
CA LEU A 100 6.40 11.29 -28.13
C LEU A 100 5.81 12.39 -29.02
N THR A 101 6.22 12.43 -30.28
CA THR A 101 5.72 13.41 -31.24
C THR A 101 4.23 13.20 -31.52
N LEU A 102 3.79 11.94 -31.70
CA LEU A 102 2.39 11.59 -31.89
C LEU A 102 1.53 11.97 -30.67
N LEU A 103 1.95 11.62 -29.45
CA LEU A 103 1.24 11.99 -28.23
C LEU A 103 1.16 13.51 -28.04
N THR A 104 2.24 14.23 -28.35
CA THR A 104 2.24 15.69 -28.33
C THR A 104 1.18 16.25 -29.27
N ARG A 105 1.02 15.68 -30.46
CA ARG A 105 -0.01 16.09 -31.44
C ARG A 105 -1.42 15.61 -31.08
N CYS A 106 -1.56 14.49 -30.37
CA CYS A 106 -2.83 14.08 -29.77
C CYS A 106 -3.35 15.08 -28.73
N SER A 107 -2.46 15.86 -28.10
CA SER A 107 -2.83 16.94 -27.17
C SER A 107 -3.19 18.28 -27.84
N SER A 108 -3.19 18.33 -29.18
CA SER A 108 -3.50 19.55 -29.96
C SER A 108 -4.96 20.02 -29.76
N PRO A 109 -5.22 21.33 -29.69
CA PRO A 109 -6.58 21.87 -29.60
C PRO A 109 -7.41 21.61 -30.88
N LEU A 110 -6.76 21.37 -32.01
CA LEU A 110 -7.42 21.16 -33.31
C LEU A 110 -7.85 19.70 -33.50
N SER A 111 -9.14 19.46 -33.78
CA SER A 111 -9.71 18.11 -33.94
C SER A 111 -9.09 17.32 -35.10
N ALA A 112 -8.89 17.95 -36.25
CA ALA A 112 -8.33 17.29 -37.44
C ALA A 112 -6.93 16.72 -37.17
N ILE A 113 -6.05 17.50 -36.51
CA ILE A 113 -4.70 17.05 -36.13
C ILE A 113 -4.76 15.88 -35.15
N ARG A 114 -5.68 15.92 -34.16
CA ARG A 114 -5.85 14.83 -33.21
C ARG A 114 -6.26 13.53 -33.88
N SER A 115 -7.21 13.60 -34.82
CA SER A 115 -7.68 12.42 -35.56
C SER A 115 -6.57 11.80 -36.40
N HIS A 116 -5.73 12.60 -37.07
CA HIS A 116 -4.57 12.10 -37.82
C HIS A 116 -3.49 11.50 -36.91
N ALA A 117 -3.18 12.14 -35.78
CA ALA A 117 -2.22 11.62 -34.81
C ALA A 117 -2.70 10.30 -34.17
N ALA A 118 -3.98 10.21 -33.81
CA ALA A 118 -4.60 9.00 -33.30
C ALA A 118 -4.56 7.85 -34.32
N ALA A 119 -4.85 8.13 -35.59
CA ALA A 119 -4.76 7.13 -36.66
C ALA A 119 -3.33 6.62 -36.87
N SER A 120 -2.33 7.51 -36.81
CA SER A 120 -0.91 7.14 -36.88
C SER A 120 -0.46 6.30 -35.68
N LEU A 121 -0.94 6.63 -34.47
CA LEU A 121 -0.65 5.87 -33.26
C LEU A 121 -1.28 4.46 -33.30
N TYR A 122 -2.52 4.37 -33.77
CA TYR A 122 -3.22 3.10 -34.01
C TYR A 122 -2.43 2.21 -34.99
N LEU A 123 -2.04 2.77 -36.15
CA LEU A 123 -1.29 2.03 -37.16
C LEU A 123 0.03 1.49 -36.60
N LEU A 124 0.73 2.28 -35.77
CA LEU A 124 1.99 1.85 -35.15
C LEU A 124 1.77 0.64 -34.23
N MET A 125 0.71 0.65 -33.42
CA MET A 125 0.35 -0.49 -32.55
C MET A 125 -0.01 -1.72 -33.37
N ARG A 126 -0.82 -1.54 -34.42
CA ARG A 126 -1.26 -2.62 -35.31
C ARG A 126 -0.08 -3.29 -36.02
N GLN A 127 0.82 -2.51 -36.61
CA GLN A 127 1.98 -3.03 -37.34
C GLN A 127 2.97 -3.76 -36.42
N ASN A 128 3.13 -3.31 -35.17
CA ASN A 128 3.97 -4.02 -34.21
C ASN A 128 3.33 -5.36 -33.78
N PHE A 129 2.01 -5.39 -33.63
CA PHE A 129 1.25 -6.61 -33.33
C PHE A 129 1.32 -7.64 -34.46
N GLU A 130 1.25 -7.23 -35.72
CA GLU A 130 1.35 -8.13 -36.88
C GLU A 130 2.73 -8.83 -36.97
N ILE A 131 3.80 -8.23 -36.43
CA ILE A 131 5.16 -8.79 -36.43
C ILE A 131 5.36 -9.83 -35.31
N GLY A 132 4.91 -9.53 -34.09
CA GLY A 132 5.26 -10.30 -32.90
C GLY A 132 4.07 -10.92 -32.14
N ASN A 133 2.84 -10.78 -32.65
CA ASN A 133 1.59 -11.12 -31.96
C ASN A 133 1.44 -10.46 -30.57
N ASN A 134 2.16 -9.37 -30.36
CA ASN A 134 2.16 -8.48 -29.20
C ASN A 134 2.71 -7.11 -29.66
N PHE A 135 2.37 -6.03 -28.95
CA PHE A 135 2.96 -4.70 -29.17
C PHE A 135 3.64 -4.12 -27.93
N ALA A 136 4.21 -4.98 -27.07
CA ALA A 136 4.88 -4.60 -25.81
C ALA A 136 5.88 -3.45 -25.96
N ARG A 137 6.64 -3.40 -27.06
CA ARG A 137 7.59 -2.31 -27.34
C ARG A 137 6.90 -0.97 -27.54
N VAL A 138 5.90 -0.91 -28.41
CA VAL A 138 5.11 0.32 -28.64
C VAL A 138 4.37 0.71 -27.36
N LYS A 139 3.80 -0.26 -26.63
CA LYS A 139 3.14 -0.05 -25.33
C LYS A 139 4.05 0.65 -24.32
N MET A 140 5.29 0.18 -24.19
CA MET A 140 6.31 0.76 -23.31
C MET A 140 6.70 2.17 -23.78
N GLN A 141 6.99 2.34 -25.08
CA GLN A 141 7.42 3.63 -25.63
C GLN A 141 6.34 4.71 -25.53
N VAL A 142 5.07 4.36 -25.74
CA VAL A 142 3.92 5.26 -25.54
C VAL A 142 3.80 5.65 -24.07
N THR A 143 3.97 4.69 -23.16
CA THR A 143 3.91 4.94 -21.70
C THR A 143 5.04 5.85 -21.24
N THR A 144 6.27 5.61 -21.70
CA THR A 144 7.45 6.44 -21.40
C THR A 144 7.33 7.84 -22.00
N SER A 145 6.85 7.93 -23.24
CA SER A 145 6.59 9.20 -23.92
C SER A 145 5.53 10.04 -23.21
N LEU A 146 4.49 9.40 -22.66
CA LEU A 146 3.48 10.07 -21.83
C LEU A 146 4.12 10.68 -20.58
N SER A 147 4.96 9.92 -19.88
CA SER A 147 5.70 10.41 -18.69
C SER A 147 6.54 11.65 -19.03
N ALA A 148 7.30 11.61 -20.12
CA ALA A 148 8.11 12.73 -20.58
C ALA A 148 7.28 13.95 -20.96
N LEU A 149 6.10 13.75 -21.58
CA LEU A 149 5.19 14.83 -21.94
C LEU A 149 4.63 15.53 -20.70
N VAL A 150 4.25 14.74 -19.68
CA VAL A 150 3.70 15.26 -18.43
C VAL A 150 4.76 15.96 -17.58
N GLY A 151 6.00 15.46 -17.58
CA GLY A 151 7.14 16.06 -16.85
C GLY A 151 7.61 17.41 -17.40
N ARG A 152 7.38 17.72 -18.69
CA ARG A 152 7.84 18.96 -19.35
C ARG A 152 7.01 20.22 -19.02
N GLY A 153 6.10 20.18 -18.06
CA GLY A 153 5.44 21.38 -17.50
C GLY A 153 4.38 22.06 -18.39
N ARG A 154 4.38 21.84 -19.71
CA ARG A 154 3.26 22.18 -20.60
C ARG A 154 2.17 21.13 -20.38
N ALA A 155 1.21 21.42 -19.51
CA ALA A 155 0.07 20.54 -19.30
C ALA A 155 -0.59 20.27 -20.67
N PRO A 156 -0.55 19.02 -21.18
CA PRO A 156 -1.30 18.70 -22.39
C PRO A 156 -2.78 19.05 -22.13
N SER A 157 -3.50 19.49 -23.16
CA SER A 157 -4.95 19.62 -23.02
C SER A 157 -5.51 18.23 -22.74
N GLU A 158 -5.78 17.93 -21.47
CA GLU A 158 -6.16 16.61 -21.01
C GLU A 158 -7.42 16.13 -21.73
N GLY A 159 -8.42 17.00 -21.86
CA GLY A 159 -9.64 16.70 -22.62
C GLY A 159 -9.37 16.46 -24.11
N ALA A 160 -8.34 17.08 -24.69
CA ALA A 160 -7.93 16.83 -26.07
C ALA A 160 -7.27 15.45 -26.22
N LEU A 161 -6.31 15.14 -25.34
CA LEU A 161 -5.58 13.88 -25.32
C LEU A 161 -6.52 12.69 -25.02
N ARG A 162 -7.40 12.80 -24.02
CA ARG A 162 -8.44 11.79 -23.71
C ARG A 162 -9.35 11.50 -24.91
N ARG A 163 -9.76 12.54 -25.66
CA ARG A 163 -10.55 12.38 -26.89
C ARG A 163 -9.78 11.68 -28.00
N ALA A 164 -8.50 12.01 -28.18
CA ALA A 164 -7.63 11.33 -29.16
C ALA A 164 -7.46 9.84 -28.82
N LEU A 165 -7.16 9.52 -27.56
CA LEU A 165 -7.06 8.13 -27.08
C LEU A 165 -8.37 7.35 -27.26
N LYS A 166 -9.52 7.96 -26.97
CA LYS A 166 -10.83 7.35 -27.27
C LYS A 166 -11.01 7.06 -28.76
N THR A 167 -10.46 7.91 -29.63
CA THR A 167 -10.51 7.69 -31.09
C THR A 167 -9.67 6.47 -31.49
N VAL A 168 -8.51 6.26 -30.86
CA VAL A 168 -7.68 5.05 -31.06
C VAL A 168 -8.46 3.78 -30.68
N LEU A 169 -9.17 3.81 -29.55
CA LEU A 169 -10.01 2.68 -29.13
C LEU A 169 -11.08 2.35 -30.18
N VAL A 170 -11.76 3.38 -30.72
CA VAL A 170 -12.76 3.20 -31.77
C VAL A 170 -12.15 2.61 -33.04
N TYR A 171 -10.90 2.93 -33.38
CA TYR A 171 -10.22 2.29 -34.51
C TYR A 171 -9.93 0.81 -34.24
N ALA A 172 -9.48 0.46 -33.03
CA ALA A 172 -9.23 -0.93 -32.66
C ALA A 172 -10.51 -1.79 -32.61
N GLU A 173 -11.62 -1.25 -32.11
CA GLU A 173 -12.91 -1.95 -32.05
C GLU A 173 -13.57 -2.15 -33.43
N ARG A 174 -13.23 -1.29 -34.40
CA ARG A 174 -13.80 -1.34 -35.76
C ARG A 174 -12.95 -2.15 -36.75
N ASP A 175 -11.76 -2.58 -36.35
CA ASP A 175 -10.88 -3.36 -37.21
C ASP A 175 -11.33 -4.83 -37.24
N THR A 176 -11.98 -5.21 -38.34
CA THR A 176 -12.51 -6.57 -38.51
C THR A 176 -11.42 -7.62 -38.73
N GLU A 177 -10.22 -7.23 -39.15
CA GLU A 177 -9.13 -8.17 -39.43
C GLU A 177 -8.47 -8.68 -38.14
N LEU A 178 -8.49 -7.87 -37.07
CA LEU A 178 -7.89 -8.19 -35.77
C LEU A 178 -8.93 -8.42 -34.66
N ALA A 179 -10.23 -8.43 -34.99
CA ALA A 179 -11.32 -8.53 -34.03
C ALA A 179 -11.27 -9.81 -33.18
N ASP A 180 -10.84 -10.94 -33.76
CA ASP A 180 -10.75 -12.24 -33.09
C ASP A 180 -9.40 -12.46 -32.35
N THR A 181 -8.54 -11.44 -32.30
CA THR A 181 -7.22 -11.50 -31.64
C THR A 181 -7.24 -10.82 -30.26
N SER A 182 -6.16 -10.95 -29.47
CA SER A 182 -6.02 -10.25 -28.19
C SER A 182 -5.69 -8.75 -28.33
N PHE A 183 -5.53 -8.26 -29.56
CA PHE A 183 -5.13 -6.87 -29.83
C PHE A 183 -6.11 -5.82 -29.28
N PRO A 184 -7.44 -5.90 -29.49
CA PRO A 184 -8.37 -4.89 -28.99
C PRO A 184 -8.38 -4.82 -27.45
N GLU A 185 -8.23 -5.95 -26.76
CA GLU A 185 -8.15 -6.01 -25.30
C GLU A 185 -6.84 -5.36 -24.80
N GLN A 186 -5.70 -5.70 -25.40
CA GLN A 186 -4.41 -5.09 -25.06
C GLN A 186 -4.41 -3.57 -25.29
N VAL A 187 -5.02 -3.09 -26.39
CA VAL A 187 -5.15 -1.65 -26.67
C VAL A 187 -6.04 -0.99 -25.61
N LYS A 188 -7.17 -1.60 -25.26
CA LYS A 188 -8.07 -1.11 -24.21
C LYS A 188 -7.36 -0.99 -22.87
N ASP A 189 -6.58 -1.98 -22.47
CA ASP A 189 -5.83 -1.99 -21.22
C ASP A 189 -4.73 -0.92 -21.19
N LEU A 190 -3.99 -0.75 -22.30
CA LEU A 190 -3.03 0.35 -22.43
C LEU A 190 -3.73 1.71 -22.28
N LEU A 191 -4.81 1.94 -23.02
CA LEU A 191 -5.53 3.22 -22.99
C LEU A 191 -6.12 3.51 -21.61
N PHE A 192 -6.64 2.49 -20.92
CA PHE A 192 -7.11 2.61 -19.55
C PHE A 192 -5.97 3.01 -18.61
N ASN A 193 -4.81 2.35 -18.71
CA ASN A 193 -3.63 2.69 -17.93
C ASN A 193 -3.16 4.14 -18.19
N LEU A 194 -3.02 4.56 -19.46
CA LEU A 194 -2.63 5.93 -19.81
C LEU A 194 -3.64 6.97 -19.28
N HIS A 195 -4.94 6.65 -19.33
CA HIS A 195 -5.98 7.52 -18.77
C HIS A 195 -5.84 7.67 -17.25
N MET A 196 -5.60 6.56 -16.54
CA MET A 196 -5.38 6.56 -15.10
C MET A 196 -4.13 7.37 -14.73
N ILE A 197 -3.00 7.16 -15.41
CA ILE A 197 -1.77 7.93 -15.20
C ILE A 197 -2.02 9.44 -15.40
N LEU A 198 -2.69 9.83 -16.48
CA LEU A 198 -3.03 11.23 -16.75
C LEU A 198 -3.92 11.81 -15.65
N SER A 199 -5.01 11.13 -15.32
CA SER A 199 -5.96 11.59 -14.31
C SER A 199 -5.30 11.72 -12.94
N ASP A 200 -4.48 10.73 -12.54
CA ASP A 200 -3.81 10.72 -11.26
C ASP A 200 -2.71 11.79 -11.20
N THR A 201 -2.03 12.09 -12.32
CA THR A 201 -1.02 13.15 -12.35
C THR A 201 -1.63 14.55 -12.25
N VAL A 202 -2.84 14.76 -12.79
CA VAL A 202 -3.58 16.03 -12.59
C VAL A 202 -4.01 16.15 -11.13
N LYS A 203 -4.63 15.11 -10.58
CA LYS A 203 -5.00 15.04 -9.15
C LYS A 203 -3.77 15.27 -8.25
N MET A 204 -2.59 14.80 -8.64
CA MET A 204 -1.36 14.99 -7.86
C MET A 204 -1.02 16.48 -7.67
N LYS A 205 -1.35 17.34 -8.63
CA LYS A 205 -1.18 18.80 -8.50
C LYS A 205 -2.27 19.45 -7.64
N GLU A 206 -3.47 18.91 -7.67
CA GLU A 206 -4.61 19.39 -6.86
C GLU A 206 -4.45 19.02 -5.38
N PHE A 207 -3.88 17.84 -5.08
CA PHE A 207 -3.76 17.29 -3.73
C PHE A 207 -2.34 17.40 -3.15
N GLN A 208 -1.55 18.42 -3.52
CA GLN A 208 -0.19 18.60 -3.00
C GLN A 208 -0.14 18.81 -1.48
N GLU A 209 -1.19 19.41 -0.92
CA GLU A 209 -1.32 19.67 0.51
C GLU A 209 -1.71 18.41 1.32
N ASP A 210 -2.12 17.33 0.65
CA ASP A 210 -2.55 16.07 1.28
C ASP A 210 -1.45 15.03 1.20
N PRO A 211 -0.68 14.82 2.29
CA PRO A 211 0.47 13.95 2.25
C PRO A 211 0.11 12.48 1.96
N GLU A 212 -1.03 11.99 2.45
CA GLU A 212 -1.47 10.62 2.25
C GLU A 212 -2.08 10.40 0.86
N MET A 213 -2.90 11.32 0.37
CA MET A 213 -3.44 11.25 -1.00
C MET A 213 -2.33 11.37 -2.03
N LEU A 214 -1.35 12.25 -1.80
CA LEU A 214 -0.19 12.39 -2.66
C LEU A 214 0.55 11.05 -2.81
N LEU A 215 0.83 10.36 -1.70
CA LEU A 215 1.49 9.05 -1.73
C LEU A 215 0.64 7.96 -2.40
N ASP A 216 -0.69 7.98 -2.23
CA ASP A 216 -1.59 7.08 -2.95
C ASP A 216 -1.58 7.33 -4.46
N LEU A 217 -1.56 8.59 -4.89
CA LEU A 217 -1.46 9.00 -6.29
C LEU A 217 -0.10 8.61 -6.88
N MET A 218 1.00 8.90 -6.17
CA MET A 218 2.35 8.49 -6.56
C MET A 218 2.44 6.97 -6.74
N TYR A 219 1.88 6.19 -5.82
CA TYR A 219 1.82 4.73 -5.93
C TYR A 219 0.98 4.26 -7.13
N ARG A 220 -0.19 4.87 -7.38
CA ARG A 220 -1.03 4.53 -8.54
C ARG A 220 -0.31 4.81 -9.86
N ILE A 221 0.35 5.96 -9.96
CA ILE A 221 1.15 6.33 -11.12
C ILE A 221 2.32 5.34 -11.28
N ALA A 222 3.06 5.07 -10.20
CA ALA A 222 4.13 4.09 -10.20
C ALA A 222 3.63 2.70 -10.63
N LYS A 223 2.41 2.31 -10.24
CA LYS A 223 1.80 1.04 -10.62
C LYS A 223 1.42 1.03 -12.10
N GLY A 224 0.93 2.14 -12.64
CA GLY A 224 0.72 2.31 -14.08
C GLY A 224 2.01 2.12 -14.89
N TYR A 225 3.15 2.50 -14.31
CA TYR A 225 4.49 2.29 -14.88
C TYR A 225 5.11 0.91 -14.61
N GLN A 226 4.38 -0.10 -14.11
CA GLN A 226 4.89 -1.48 -14.04
C GLN A 226 5.39 -1.99 -15.40
N GLY A 227 4.84 -1.46 -16.49
CA GLY A 227 5.30 -1.73 -17.85
C GLY A 227 6.64 -1.12 -18.23
N SER A 228 7.24 -0.24 -17.43
CA SER A 228 8.53 0.43 -17.70
C SER A 228 9.38 0.44 -16.42
N PRO A 229 10.34 -0.49 -16.24
CA PRO A 229 11.04 -0.66 -14.96
C PRO A 229 11.86 0.56 -14.55
N ASP A 230 12.49 1.30 -15.48
CA ASP A 230 13.20 2.55 -15.16
C ASP A 230 12.29 3.61 -14.54
N LEU A 231 11.08 3.76 -15.07
CA LEU A 231 10.09 4.69 -14.54
C LEU A 231 9.55 4.21 -13.20
N ARG A 232 9.22 2.92 -13.08
CA ARG A 232 8.83 2.32 -11.80
C ARG A 232 9.87 2.59 -10.73
N LEU A 233 11.15 2.36 -11.03
CA LEU A 233 12.28 2.61 -10.12
C LEU A 233 12.39 4.08 -9.73
N THR A 234 12.29 5.01 -10.70
CA THR A 234 12.32 6.45 -10.46
C THR A 234 11.20 6.90 -9.51
N TRP A 235 9.98 6.38 -9.69
CA TRP A 235 8.86 6.69 -8.81
C TRP A 235 9.02 6.12 -7.42
N LEU A 236 9.50 4.88 -7.28
CA LEU A 236 9.79 4.28 -5.99
C LEU A 236 10.88 5.06 -5.24
N ALA A 237 11.92 5.53 -5.95
CA ALA A 237 12.96 6.38 -5.38
C ALA A 237 12.41 7.74 -4.91
N ASN A 238 11.55 8.39 -5.70
CA ASN A 238 10.89 9.64 -5.32
C ASN A 238 9.97 9.44 -4.10
N MET A 239 9.20 8.35 -4.04
CA MET A 239 8.41 8.00 -2.87
C MET A 239 9.30 7.76 -1.63
N ALA A 240 10.44 7.08 -1.78
CA ALA A 240 11.39 6.90 -0.69
C ALA A 240 11.92 8.24 -0.16
N GLN A 241 12.27 9.17 -1.06
CA GLN A 241 12.73 10.51 -0.69
C GLN A 241 11.66 11.30 0.07
N GLN A 242 10.41 11.30 -0.42
CA GLN A 242 9.28 11.93 0.27
C GLN A 242 9.08 11.36 1.69
N HIS A 243 9.22 10.05 1.85
CA HIS A 243 9.15 9.42 3.18
C HIS A 243 10.32 9.80 4.08
N MET A 244 11.54 9.93 3.53
CA MET A 244 12.71 10.38 4.28
C MET A 244 12.55 11.83 4.77
N GLU A 245 12.07 12.73 3.92
CA GLU A 245 11.78 14.13 4.26
C GLU A 245 10.76 14.22 5.41
N ARG A 246 9.78 13.30 5.43
CA ARG A 246 8.76 13.19 6.48
C ARG A 246 9.17 12.35 7.69
N LYS A 247 10.42 11.86 7.75
CA LYS A 247 10.97 10.99 8.81
C LYS A 247 10.25 9.63 8.94
N ASN A 248 9.53 9.20 7.91
CA ASN A 248 8.93 7.87 7.80
C ASN A 248 9.96 6.86 7.26
N HIS A 249 11.01 6.62 8.03
CA HIS A 249 12.14 5.81 7.58
C HIS A 249 11.79 4.34 7.31
N THR A 250 10.76 3.79 7.97
CA THR A 250 10.30 2.42 7.69
C THR A 250 9.72 2.30 6.28
N GLU A 251 8.82 3.21 5.90
CA GLU A 251 8.19 3.24 4.58
C GLU A 251 9.21 3.56 3.48
N ALA A 252 10.17 4.44 3.77
CA ALA A 252 11.30 4.72 2.86
C ALA A 252 12.14 3.46 2.60
N ALA A 253 12.46 2.70 3.65
CA ALA A 253 13.17 1.43 3.51
C ALA A 253 12.39 0.43 2.67
N MET A 254 11.06 0.35 2.84
CA MET A 254 10.20 -0.52 2.04
C MET A 254 10.19 -0.12 0.56
N CYS A 255 10.20 1.18 0.24
CA CYS A 255 10.34 1.65 -1.15
C CYS A 255 11.66 1.17 -1.78
N LEU A 256 12.77 1.27 -1.04
CA LEU A 256 14.08 0.81 -1.48
C LEU A 256 14.15 -0.73 -1.61
N VAL A 257 13.48 -1.47 -0.73
CA VAL A 257 13.35 -2.94 -0.86
C VAL A 257 12.57 -3.33 -2.12
N HIS A 258 11.48 -2.64 -2.43
CA HIS A 258 10.76 -2.86 -3.70
C HIS A 258 11.62 -2.49 -4.91
N SER A 259 12.36 -1.36 -4.85
CA SER A 259 13.34 -1.01 -5.90
C SER A 259 14.38 -2.10 -6.10
N ALA A 260 14.94 -2.64 -5.02
CA ALA A 260 15.90 -3.75 -5.08
C ALA A 260 15.25 -5.04 -5.62
N ALA A 261 13.99 -5.33 -5.27
CA ALA A 261 13.26 -6.49 -5.78
C ALA A 261 13.03 -6.40 -7.29
N LEU A 262 12.67 -5.22 -7.79
CA LEU A 262 12.50 -4.96 -9.22
C LEU A 262 13.82 -5.15 -9.98
N VAL A 263 14.92 -4.59 -9.47
CA VAL A 263 16.25 -4.75 -10.09
C VAL A 263 16.71 -6.21 -10.03
N ALA A 264 16.49 -6.89 -8.90
CA ALA A 264 16.81 -8.31 -8.74
C ALA A 264 16.05 -9.19 -9.75
N GLU A 265 14.75 -8.96 -9.94
CA GLU A 265 13.94 -9.65 -10.94
C GLU A 265 14.48 -9.44 -12.35
N TYR A 266 14.79 -8.19 -12.72
CA TYR A 266 15.30 -7.87 -14.04
C TYR A 266 16.68 -8.49 -14.31
N LEU A 267 17.60 -8.40 -13.35
CA LEU A 267 18.92 -9.03 -13.46
C LEU A 267 18.84 -10.56 -13.59
N HIS A 268 17.86 -11.18 -12.92
CA HIS A 268 17.61 -12.61 -13.03
C HIS A 268 17.08 -13.00 -14.41
N LEU A 269 16.21 -12.18 -15.01
CA LEU A 269 15.68 -12.40 -16.37
C LEU A 269 16.77 -12.30 -17.44
N LEU A 270 17.74 -11.40 -17.28
CA LEU A 270 18.87 -11.27 -18.20
C LEU A 270 19.81 -12.49 -18.12
N GLU A 271 20.34 -12.77 -16.94
CA GLU A 271 21.29 -13.87 -16.71
C GLU A 271 20.94 -14.63 -15.42
N PRO A 272 20.22 -15.76 -15.53
CA PRO A 272 19.84 -16.53 -14.35
C PRO A 272 21.07 -17.18 -13.70
N GLY A 273 21.35 -16.82 -12.45
CA GLY A 273 22.33 -17.51 -11.60
C GLY A 273 23.81 -17.12 -11.79
N GLY A 274 24.12 -16.11 -12.61
CA GLY A 274 25.47 -15.56 -12.70
C GLY A 274 25.85 -14.73 -11.45
N GLY A 275 27.10 -14.80 -10.99
CA GLY A 275 27.67 -13.83 -10.04
C GLY A 275 27.06 -13.78 -8.63
N GLY A 276 26.40 -14.85 -8.15
CA GLY A 276 25.73 -14.84 -6.84
C GLY A 276 24.46 -13.98 -6.79
N ARG A 277 23.88 -13.65 -7.95
CA ARG A 277 22.66 -12.84 -8.04
C ARG A 277 21.45 -13.54 -7.39
N PRO A 278 20.51 -12.76 -6.81
CA PRO A 278 19.29 -13.30 -6.22
C PRO A 278 18.39 -14.00 -7.24
N VAL A 279 17.55 -14.91 -6.74
CA VAL A 279 16.48 -15.57 -7.50
C VAL A 279 15.29 -14.60 -7.66
N GLY A 280 15.54 -13.46 -8.32
CA GLY A 280 14.55 -12.42 -8.57
C GLY A 280 13.98 -11.76 -7.30
N ALA A 281 12.75 -11.25 -7.40
CA ALA A 281 12.04 -10.58 -6.32
C ALA A 281 11.73 -11.52 -5.12
N VAL A 282 11.70 -12.84 -5.35
CA VAL A 282 11.46 -13.85 -4.31
C VAL A 282 12.55 -13.83 -3.23
N ALA A 283 13.78 -13.44 -3.57
CA ALA A 283 14.87 -13.33 -2.61
C ALA A 283 14.58 -12.33 -1.48
N LEU A 284 13.73 -11.32 -1.71
CA LEU A 284 13.34 -10.32 -0.73
C LEU A 284 12.00 -10.62 -0.03
N ALA A 285 11.33 -11.74 -0.39
CA ALA A 285 10.12 -12.19 0.30
C ALA A 285 10.30 -12.41 1.82
N PRO A 286 11.46 -12.87 2.35
CA PRO A 286 11.70 -12.95 3.79
C PRO A 286 11.66 -11.59 4.49
N VAL A 287 12.13 -10.53 3.82
CA VAL A 287 12.03 -9.15 4.33
C VAL A 287 10.57 -8.72 4.30
N THR A 288 9.91 -8.85 3.15
CA THR A 288 8.50 -8.50 3.03
C THR A 288 7.80 -9.33 1.95
N PRO A 289 6.64 -9.93 2.24
CA PRO A 289 5.85 -10.64 1.23
C PRO A 289 5.34 -9.70 0.13
N ASN A 290 5.33 -8.38 0.38
CA ASN A 290 4.89 -7.40 -0.61
C ASN A 290 5.90 -7.24 -1.77
N ALA A 291 7.16 -7.65 -1.60
CA ALA A 291 8.18 -7.57 -2.65
C ALA A 291 7.81 -8.39 -3.91
N LEU A 292 6.97 -9.42 -3.74
CA LEU A 292 6.43 -10.23 -4.84
C LEU A 292 5.52 -9.44 -5.79
N GLU A 293 5.07 -8.23 -5.42
CA GLU A 293 4.37 -7.33 -6.33
C GLU A 293 5.25 -6.89 -7.51
N GLU A 294 6.57 -6.92 -7.35
CA GLU A 294 7.54 -6.54 -8.39
C GLU A 294 7.99 -7.74 -9.25
N SER A 295 7.47 -8.95 -8.98
CA SER A 295 7.73 -10.12 -9.83
C SER A 295 7.17 -9.91 -11.24
N ALA A 296 7.90 -10.37 -12.26
CA ALA A 296 7.50 -10.24 -13.65
C ALA A 296 6.43 -11.30 -13.99
N VAL A 297 5.14 -10.92 -13.99
CA VAL A 297 4.02 -11.87 -14.23
C VAL A 297 3.38 -11.69 -15.62
N GLY A 298 4.12 -11.29 -16.66
CA GLY A 298 3.51 -11.07 -17.97
C GLY A 298 4.39 -11.37 -19.19
N ASP A 299 3.75 -11.81 -20.28
CA ASP A 299 4.37 -12.05 -21.59
C ASP A 299 5.09 -10.81 -22.14
N ASP A 300 4.59 -9.62 -21.81
CA ASP A 300 5.21 -8.33 -22.13
C ASP A 300 6.61 -8.14 -21.54
N VAL A 301 6.96 -8.87 -20.47
CA VAL A 301 8.26 -8.77 -19.80
C VAL A 301 9.27 -9.73 -20.39
N LEU A 302 8.83 -10.91 -20.86
CA LEU A 302 9.67 -11.88 -21.54
C LEU A 302 10.12 -11.38 -22.91
N ALA A 303 9.24 -10.70 -23.66
CA ALA A 303 9.60 -10.04 -24.91
C ALA A 303 10.71 -8.99 -24.75
N ARG A 304 10.87 -8.40 -23.56
CA ARG A 304 11.90 -7.38 -23.28
C ARG A 304 13.30 -7.96 -23.06
N ARG A 305 13.39 -9.25 -22.73
CA ARG A 305 14.68 -9.95 -22.59
C ARG A 305 15.43 -9.96 -23.92
N GLU A 306 14.70 -10.11 -25.02
CA GLU A 306 15.25 -10.11 -26.38
C GLU A 306 15.66 -8.69 -26.81
N GLU A 307 14.94 -7.65 -26.37
CA GLU A 307 15.13 -6.29 -26.87
C GLU A 307 16.16 -5.41 -26.11
N GLY A 308 16.78 -5.87 -25.01
CA GLY A 308 17.88 -5.16 -24.32
C GLY A 308 17.56 -3.75 -23.79
N LEU A 309 16.28 -3.39 -23.68
CA LEU A 309 15.80 -1.99 -23.58
C LEU A 309 15.93 -1.31 -22.21
N CYS A 310 16.33 -2.00 -21.14
CA CYS A 310 16.51 -1.37 -19.81
C CYS A 310 18.00 -1.33 -19.45
N LEU A 311 18.62 -0.19 -19.76
CA LEU A 311 20.07 0.07 -19.62
C LEU A 311 20.38 1.13 -18.54
N GLY A 312 19.43 1.42 -17.64
CA GLY A 312 19.67 2.36 -16.55
C GLY A 312 20.87 1.94 -15.70
N PRO A 313 21.71 2.88 -15.21
CA PRO A 313 22.92 2.56 -14.43
C PRO A 313 22.61 1.76 -13.15
N ASP A 314 21.39 1.90 -12.63
CA ASP A 314 20.90 1.21 -11.44
C ASP A 314 20.57 -0.27 -11.68
N PHE A 315 20.38 -0.70 -12.94
CA PHE A 315 20.15 -2.10 -13.34
C PHE A 315 21.48 -2.86 -13.49
N SER A 316 22.30 -2.78 -12.44
CA SER A 316 23.60 -3.43 -12.34
C SER A 316 23.77 -4.07 -10.97
N GLU A 317 24.74 -4.97 -10.81
CA GLU A 317 25.04 -5.58 -9.50
C GLU A 317 25.46 -4.52 -8.47
N SER A 318 26.18 -3.48 -8.90
CA SER A 318 26.55 -2.35 -8.04
C SER A 318 25.35 -1.48 -7.67
N GLY A 319 24.43 -1.23 -8.60
CA GLY A 319 23.16 -0.54 -8.36
C GLY A 319 22.27 -1.28 -7.35
N LEU A 320 22.07 -2.60 -7.56
CA LEU A 320 21.34 -3.46 -6.63
C LEU A 320 21.97 -3.42 -5.23
N ALA A 321 23.29 -3.52 -5.14
CA ALA A 321 23.98 -3.45 -3.87
C ALA A 321 23.82 -2.10 -3.17
N GLY A 322 23.87 -0.99 -3.92
CA GLY A 322 23.62 0.35 -3.40
C GLY A 322 22.20 0.51 -2.84
N LEU A 323 21.18 -0.02 -3.54
CA LEU A 323 19.79 -0.01 -3.08
C LEU A 323 19.61 -0.79 -1.78
N LEU A 324 20.19 -2.00 -1.69
CA LEU A 324 20.12 -2.83 -0.48
C LEU A 324 20.84 -2.20 0.71
N GLU A 325 22.01 -1.56 0.49
CA GLU A 325 22.71 -0.84 1.55
C GLU A 325 21.92 0.36 2.06
N HIS A 326 21.29 1.11 1.16
CA HIS A 326 20.45 2.25 1.52
C HIS A 326 19.19 1.79 2.27
N ALA A 327 18.58 0.68 1.86
CA ALA A 327 17.45 0.07 2.57
C ALA A 327 17.85 -0.34 3.99
N ALA A 328 19.00 -1.00 4.16
CA ALA A 328 19.53 -1.40 5.47
C ALA A 328 19.82 -0.20 6.38
N SER A 329 20.40 0.88 5.84
CA SER A 329 20.61 2.13 6.58
C SER A 329 19.28 2.76 7.01
N SER A 330 18.27 2.75 6.14
CA SER A 330 16.94 3.28 6.44
C SER A 330 16.23 2.46 7.53
N PHE A 331 16.34 1.13 7.51
CA PHE A 331 15.84 0.27 8.59
C PHE A 331 16.56 0.51 9.92
N HIS A 332 17.86 0.77 9.90
CA HIS A 332 18.63 1.13 11.10
C HIS A 332 18.09 2.42 11.73
N THR A 333 17.92 3.48 10.93
CA THR A 333 17.36 4.75 11.40
C THR A 333 15.90 4.60 11.86
N ALA A 334 15.14 3.68 11.25
CA ALA A 334 13.76 3.37 11.64
C ALA A 334 13.64 2.54 12.94
N GLY A 335 14.73 2.03 13.50
CA GLY A 335 14.71 1.14 14.67
C GLY A 335 14.24 -0.30 14.38
N MET A 336 14.20 -0.69 13.10
CA MET A 336 13.78 -2.00 12.60
C MET A 336 14.99 -2.91 12.37
N TYR A 337 15.76 -3.14 13.42
CA TYR A 337 17.06 -3.82 13.34
C TYR A 337 16.96 -5.28 12.89
N GLU A 338 15.87 -5.97 13.22
CA GLU A 338 15.66 -7.37 12.85
C GLU A 338 15.41 -7.58 11.34
N ALA A 339 15.03 -6.54 10.59
CA ALA A 339 14.88 -6.63 9.13
C ALA A 339 16.22 -6.51 8.38
N ILE A 340 17.24 -5.91 9.00
CA ILE A 340 18.55 -5.66 8.39
C ILE A 340 19.26 -6.96 7.98
N PRO A 341 19.31 -8.02 8.82
CA PRO A 341 19.89 -9.30 8.42
C PRO A 341 19.26 -9.91 7.17
N ASP A 342 17.94 -9.83 7.03
CA ASP A 342 17.24 -10.41 5.89
C ASP A 342 17.55 -9.65 4.58
N VAL A 343 17.78 -8.33 4.65
CA VAL A 343 18.28 -7.55 3.52
C VAL A 343 19.72 -7.97 3.17
N TYR A 344 20.61 -8.09 4.17
CA TYR A 344 22.00 -8.44 3.92
C TYR A 344 22.20 -9.87 3.45
N LYS A 345 21.32 -10.82 3.78
CA LYS A 345 21.34 -12.18 3.21
C LYS A 345 21.25 -12.19 1.68
N VAL A 346 20.60 -11.19 1.09
CA VAL A 346 20.53 -11.03 -0.37
C VAL A 346 21.81 -10.42 -0.93
N LEU A 347 22.47 -9.53 -0.16
CA LEU A 347 23.68 -8.85 -0.59
C LEU A 347 24.96 -9.69 -0.43
N LEU A 348 25.02 -10.56 0.58
CA LEU A 348 26.21 -11.36 0.90
C LEU A 348 26.71 -12.19 -0.29
N PRO A 349 25.89 -12.99 -1.00
CA PRO A 349 26.36 -13.81 -2.11
C PRO A 349 26.96 -12.97 -3.26
N ILE A 350 26.41 -11.78 -3.52
CA ILE A 350 26.93 -10.85 -4.53
C ILE A 350 28.33 -10.34 -4.12
N ALA A 351 28.51 -9.96 -2.86
CA ALA A 351 29.78 -9.47 -2.35
C ALA A 351 30.86 -10.58 -2.28
N GLU A 352 30.46 -11.81 -1.96
CA GLU A 352 31.33 -12.99 -1.95
C GLU A 352 31.81 -13.34 -3.36
N ALA A 353 30.92 -13.33 -4.35
CA ALA A 353 31.25 -13.58 -5.75
C ALA A 353 32.17 -12.50 -6.34
N ALA A 354 32.02 -11.24 -5.90
CA ALA A 354 32.89 -10.14 -6.29
C ALA A 354 34.24 -10.12 -5.55
N HIS A 355 34.44 -11.01 -4.56
CA HIS A 355 35.61 -11.04 -3.67
C HIS A 355 35.90 -9.69 -2.96
N ASP A 356 34.85 -8.91 -2.67
CA ASP A 356 34.99 -7.62 -1.97
C ASP A 356 35.00 -7.82 -0.44
N TYR A 357 36.15 -8.22 0.08
CA TYR A 357 36.35 -8.46 1.51
C TYR A 357 36.13 -7.21 2.37
N LYS A 358 36.34 -6.01 1.82
CA LYS A 358 36.10 -4.75 2.54
C LYS A 358 34.60 -4.55 2.77
N LYS A 359 33.79 -4.82 1.75
CA LYS A 359 32.33 -4.76 1.84
C LYS A 359 31.79 -5.83 2.79
N LEU A 360 32.31 -7.05 2.72
CA LEU A 360 31.93 -8.13 3.66
C LEU A 360 32.22 -7.74 5.12
N ALA A 361 33.40 -7.19 5.42
CA ALA A 361 33.74 -6.70 6.75
C ALA A 361 32.76 -5.61 7.24
N ASN A 362 32.42 -4.66 6.37
CA ASN A 362 31.45 -3.60 6.69
C ASN A 362 30.04 -4.15 6.96
N ILE A 363 29.57 -5.12 6.15
CA ILE A 363 28.26 -5.76 6.35
C ILE A 363 28.22 -6.46 7.71
N HIS A 364 29.23 -7.25 8.04
CA HIS A 364 29.29 -7.93 9.34
C HIS A 364 29.40 -6.96 10.52
N GLY A 365 30.09 -5.82 10.35
CA GLY A 365 30.10 -4.74 11.34
C GLY A 365 28.70 -4.15 11.61
N LYS A 366 27.94 -3.86 10.54
CA LYS A 366 26.56 -3.36 10.66
C LYS A 366 25.60 -4.39 11.26
N LEU A 367 25.79 -5.68 10.94
CA LEU A 367 25.02 -6.77 11.56
C LEU A 367 25.30 -6.87 13.05
N HIS A 368 26.56 -6.79 13.46
CA HIS A 368 26.94 -6.78 14.87
C HIS A 368 26.29 -5.62 15.63
N GLU A 369 26.31 -4.41 15.06
CA GLU A 369 25.63 -3.27 15.65
C GLU A 369 24.11 -3.49 15.76
N ALA A 370 23.46 -3.99 14.70
CA ALA A 370 22.02 -4.24 14.69
C ALA A 370 21.61 -5.21 15.81
N TYR A 371 22.29 -6.36 15.97
CA TYR A 371 21.98 -7.30 17.04
C TYR A 371 22.25 -6.72 18.43
N THR A 372 23.33 -5.96 18.59
CA THR A 372 23.64 -5.27 19.86
C THR A 372 22.53 -4.29 20.24
N ARG A 373 21.99 -3.53 19.27
CA ARG A 373 20.86 -2.61 19.49
C ARG A 373 19.57 -3.34 19.86
N VAL A 374 19.29 -4.51 19.25
CA VAL A 374 18.10 -5.32 19.59
C VAL A 374 18.12 -5.74 21.06
N GLU A 375 19.28 -6.17 21.57
CA GLU A 375 19.44 -6.54 22.97
C GLU A 375 19.34 -5.33 23.91
N GLN A 376 20.07 -4.24 23.62
CA GLN A 376 20.07 -3.03 24.46
C GLN A 376 18.69 -2.36 24.58
N LEU A 377 17.89 -2.43 23.51
CA LEU A 377 16.58 -1.79 23.43
C LEU A 377 15.42 -2.79 23.62
N ALA A 378 15.71 -4.00 24.09
CA ALA A 378 14.70 -4.99 24.44
C ALA A 378 13.70 -4.39 25.45
N GLY A 379 12.40 -4.48 25.13
CA GLY A 379 11.32 -3.92 25.96
C GLY A 379 11.18 -2.40 25.96
N LYS A 380 12.11 -1.64 25.36
CA LYS A 380 12.08 -0.16 25.33
C LYS A 380 11.61 0.41 24.00
N ARG A 381 11.62 -0.37 22.92
CA ARG A 381 11.18 0.08 21.59
C ARG A 381 9.66 0.20 21.53
N VAL A 382 9.22 1.35 21.04
CA VAL A 382 7.82 1.61 20.74
C VAL A 382 7.63 1.50 19.24
N PHE A 383 6.60 0.76 18.82
CA PHE A 383 6.22 0.61 17.41
C PHE A 383 5.03 1.51 17.07
N GLY A 384 4.75 1.66 15.78
CA GLY A 384 3.65 2.50 15.29
C GLY A 384 2.29 2.05 15.82
N THR A 385 1.37 3.01 15.93
CA THR A 385 -0.02 2.76 16.33
C THR A 385 -0.92 2.69 15.10
N TYR A 386 -2.03 1.96 15.19
CA TYR A 386 -2.89 1.71 14.04
C TYR A 386 -4.31 2.24 14.27
N PHE A 387 -4.86 2.91 13.27
CA PHE A 387 -6.21 3.45 13.31
C PHE A 387 -6.96 3.09 12.03
N ARG A 388 -8.20 2.61 12.18
CA ARG A 388 -9.12 2.46 11.07
C ARG A 388 -9.82 3.78 10.80
N VAL A 389 -9.65 4.34 9.61
CA VAL A 389 -10.27 5.58 9.15
C VAL A 389 -11.20 5.26 7.97
N GLY A 390 -12.49 5.57 8.12
CA GLY A 390 -13.49 5.45 7.06
C GLY A 390 -13.99 6.82 6.63
N PHE A 391 -14.15 7.02 5.33
CA PHE A 391 -14.60 8.28 4.73
C PHE A 391 -16.00 8.11 4.16
N TYR A 392 -16.92 9.00 4.51
CA TYR A 392 -18.31 8.96 4.01
C TYR A 392 -18.79 10.35 3.61
N GLY A 393 -19.56 10.44 2.53
CA GLY A 393 -20.07 11.70 1.97
C GLY A 393 -19.46 12.02 0.60
N GLY A 394 -20.24 12.65 -0.26
CA GLY A 394 -19.86 12.90 -1.66
C GLY A 394 -18.64 13.83 -1.84
N ARG A 395 -18.37 14.69 -0.85
CA ARG A 395 -17.23 15.63 -0.87
C ARG A 395 -15.86 14.94 -0.91
N PHE A 396 -15.79 13.68 -0.47
CA PHE A 396 -14.55 12.90 -0.48
C PHE A 396 -14.20 12.29 -1.85
N GLY A 397 -15.09 12.36 -2.85
CA GLY A 397 -14.83 11.87 -4.20
C GLY A 397 -14.40 10.39 -4.20
N ASP A 398 -13.18 10.12 -4.70
CA ASP A 398 -12.57 8.77 -4.75
C ASP A 398 -12.49 8.07 -3.37
N LEU A 399 -12.46 8.82 -2.27
CA LEU A 399 -12.41 8.26 -0.92
C LEU A 399 -13.80 7.91 -0.36
N ALA A 400 -14.89 8.35 -0.98
CA ALA A 400 -16.23 8.17 -0.43
C ALA A 400 -16.62 6.68 -0.35
N GLY A 401 -16.90 6.21 0.87
CA GLY A 401 -17.25 4.82 1.17
C GLY A 401 -16.05 3.90 1.38
N GLU A 402 -14.82 4.42 1.26
CA GLU A 402 -13.60 3.63 1.42
C GLU A 402 -13.08 3.67 2.86
N GLU A 403 -12.54 2.52 3.29
CA GLU A 403 -11.97 2.33 4.63
C GLU A 403 -10.48 1.97 4.54
N PHE A 404 -9.68 2.61 5.38
CA PHE A 404 -8.23 2.41 5.43
C PHE A 404 -7.78 2.12 6.86
N VAL A 405 -6.71 1.35 6.99
CA VAL A 405 -5.92 1.32 8.22
C VAL A 405 -4.74 2.27 8.02
N TYR A 406 -4.56 3.19 8.95
CA TYR A 406 -3.47 4.14 9.05
C TYR A 406 -2.43 3.61 10.03
N LYS A 407 -1.16 3.68 9.64
CA LYS A 407 -0.01 3.50 10.52
C LYS A 407 0.50 4.88 10.91
N GLU A 408 0.34 5.21 12.19
CA GLU A 408 0.79 6.46 12.77
C GLU A 408 2.16 6.30 13.45
N PRO A 409 2.89 7.42 13.64
CA PRO A 409 4.11 7.45 14.45
C PRO A 409 3.92 6.87 15.85
N THR A 410 5.04 6.67 16.54
CA THR A 410 5.05 6.07 17.88
C THR A 410 4.27 6.95 18.88
N LEU A 411 3.45 6.30 19.71
CA LEU A 411 2.68 6.93 20.80
C LEU A 411 1.55 7.90 20.39
N THR A 412 1.19 7.99 19.11
CA THR A 412 0.03 8.79 18.69
C THR A 412 -1.24 8.30 19.37
N LYS A 413 -1.99 9.22 19.98
CA LYS A 413 -3.24 8.91 20.69
C LYS A 413 -4.45 9.24 19.84
N LEU A 414 -5.60 8.62 20.15
CA LEU A 414 -6.88 8.89 19.46
C LEU A 414 -7.21 10.39 19.30
N PRO A 415 -7.10 11.24 20.35
CA PRO A 415 -7.41 12.67 20.22
C PRO A 415 -6.53 13.41 19.21
N GLU A 416 -5.27 13.00 19.08
CA GLU A 416 -4.31 13.64 18.19
C GLU A 416 -4.66 13.42 16.72
N ILE A 417 -4.96 12.17 16.34
CA ILE A 417 -5.42 11.86 14.98
C ILE A 417 -6.81 12.46 14.70
N PHE A 418 -7.69 12.52 15.71
CA PHE A 418 -8.97 13.22 15.59
C PHE A 418 -8.76 14.68 15.22
N SER A 419 -8.05 15.45 16.05
CA SER A 419 -7.79 16.88 15.79
C SER A 419 -7.03 17.11 14.48
N ARG A 420 -6.05 16.26 14.15
CA ARG A 420 -5.26 16.41 12.91
C ARG A 420 -6.12 16.26 11.67
N LEU A 421 -6.94 15.20 11.59
CA LEU A 421 -7.83 14.99 10.45
C LEU A 421 -8.99 15.98 10.44
N GLU A 422 -9.52 16.36 11.59
CA GLU A 422 -10.55 17.40 11.71
C GLU A 422 -10.07 18.72 11.11
N ASN A 423 -8.93 19.23 11.60
CA ASN A 423 -8.37 20.51 11.16
C ASN A 423 -8.05 20.49 9.68
N PHE A 424 -7.41 19.41 9.21
CA PHE A 424 -7.00 19.28 7.82
C PHE A 424 -8.16 19.29 6.83
N TYR A 425 -9.25 18.59 7.13
CA TYR A 425 -10.42 18.59 6.25
C TYR A 425 -11.37 19.77 6.53
N ALA A 426 -11.34 20.37 7.72
CA ALA A 426 -12.03 21.63 8.01
C ALA A 426 -11.46 22.79 7.19
N GLU A 427 -10.14 22.86 7.01
CA GLU A 427 -9.49 23.85 6.14
C GLU A 427 -9.92 23.71 4.67
N ARG A 428 -10.15 22.48 4.20
CA ARG A 428 -10.53 22.21 2.80
C ARG A 428 -12.02 22.32 2.49
N PHE A 429 -12.88 21.86 3.40
CA PHE A 429 -14.32 21.78 3.17
C PHE A 429 -15.14 22.79 3.99
N GLY A 430 -14.51 23.48 4.93
CA GLY A 430 -15.16 24.31 5.95
C GLY A 430 -15.51 23.50 7.20
N ALA A 431 -15.26 24.09 8.38
CA ALA A 431 -15.47 23.44 9.68
C ALA A 431 -16.92 22.96 9.91
N GLU A 432 -17.91 23.63 9.32
CA GLU A 432 -19.33 23.27 9.44
C GLU A 432 -19.71 22.00 8.65
N ASN A 433 -18.90 21.65 7.65
CA ASN A 433 -19.16 20.54 6.74
C ASN A 433 -18.48 19.25 7.17
N ILE A 434 -17.59 19.26 8.17
CA ILE A 434 -16.91 18.06 8.66
C ILE A 434 -17.52 17.56 9.97
N VAL A 435 -17.77 16.25 10.05
CA VAL A 435 -18.25 15.58 11.26
C VAL A 435 -17.42 14.34 11.54
N ILE A 436 -16.82 14.29 12.73
CA ILE A 436 -16.10 13.11 13.19
C ILE A 436 -17.05 12.14 13.90
N ILE A 437 -17.17 10.93 13.36
CA ILE A 437 -17.91 9.84 13.97
C ILE A 437 -17.01 9.15 15.00
N LYS A 438 -17.35 9.32 16.28
CA LYS A 438 -16.65 8.70 17.42
C LYS A 438 -17.10 7.27 17.70
N ASP A 439 -18.29 6.90 17.22
CA ASP A 439 -18.77 5.52 17.33
C ASP A 439 -17.98 4.60 16.40
N SER A 440 -17.75 3.37 16.83
CA SER A 440 -17.07 2.31 16.06
C SER A 440 -18.05 1.40 15.30
N ASN A 441 -19.37 1.59 15.49
CA ASN A 441 -20.40 0.84 14.79
C ASN A 441 -20.35 1.03 13.26
N PRO A 442 -20.80 0.04 12.47
CA PRO A 442 -20.96 0.21 11.03
C PRO A 442 -21.83 1.42 10.71
N VAL A 443 -21.33 2.30 9.85
CA VAL A 443 -22.05 3.52 9.47
C VAL A 443 -23.00 3.20 8.34
N ASP A 444 -24.26 3.61 8.51
CA ASP A 444 -25.30 3.46 7.53
C ASP A 444 -25.37 4.71 6.66
N SER A 445 -24.96 4.60 5.39
CA SER A 445 -24.84 5.74 4.48
C SER A 445 -26.19 6.41 4.19
N SER A 446 -27.32 5.71 4.34
CA SER A 446 -28.65 6.29 4.11
C SER A 446 -29.08 7.26 5.21
N LYS A 447 -28.44 7.22 6.38
CA LYS A 447 -28.76 8.09 7.53
C LYS A 447 -27.88 9.33 7.59
N LEU A 448 -26.88 9.43 6.72
CA LEU A 448 -25.94 10.54 6.67
C LEU A 448 -26.48 11.65 5.77
N GLU A 449 -26.17 12.90 6.10
CA GLU A 449 -26.49 14.03 5.24
C GLU A 449 -25.54 14.05 4.03
N PRO A 450 -26.05 14.10 2.78
CA PRO A 450 -25.21 14.03 1.59
C PRO A 450 -24.25 15.22 1.42
N ASP A 451 -24.60 16.38 1.98
CA ASP A 451 -23.82 17.62 1.90
C ASP A 451 -22.67 17.71 2.91
N LYS A 452 -22.60 16.79 3.89
CA LYS A 452 -21.55 16.75 4.91
C LYS A 452 -20.51 15.66 4.65
N ALA A 453 -19.31 15.90 5.16
CA ALA A 453 -18.16 15.02 5.11
C ALA A 453 -17.98 14.33 6.47
N TYR A 454 -18.22 13.02 6.53
CA TYR A 454 -18.09 12.23 7.75
C TYR A 454 -16.79 11.41 7.74
N VAL A 455 -16.03 11.51 8.83
CA VAL A 455 -14.81 10.71 9.03
C VAL A 455 -14.97 9.87 10.29
N GLN A 456 -14.87 8.55 10.15
CA GLN A 456 -14.97 7.63 11.28
C GLN A 456 -13.60 7.04 11.61
N ILE A 457 -13.09 7.33 12.81
CA ILE A 457 -11.77 6.91 13.27
C ILE A 457 -11.93 5.95 14.46
N THR A 458 -11.25 4.81 14.40
CA THR A 458 -11.31 3.78 15.44
C THR A 458 -9.91 3.22 15.68
N TYR A 459 -9.48 3.12 16.94
CA TYR A 459 -8.22 2.47 17.29
C TYR A 459 -8.30 0.97 17.00
N VAL A 460 -7.25 0.43 16.38
CA VAL A 460 -7.16 -1.00 16.06
C VAL A 460 -5.82 -1.57 16.51
N GLU A 461 -5.83 -2.84 16.92
CA GLU A 461 -4.63 -3.58 17.32
C GLU A 461 -4.32 -4.69 16.29
N PRO A 462 -3.04 -5.03 16.04
CA PRO A 462 -2.70 -6.18 15.22
C PRO A 462 -3.34 -7.47 15.75
N TYR A 463 -4.00 -8.22 14.87
CA TYR A 463 -4.70 -9.45 15.21
C TYR A 463 -3.92 -10.68 14.72
N PHE A 464 -3.74 -11.64 15.61
CA PHE A 464 -3.07 -12.90 15.33
C PHE A 464 -3.90 -14.07 15.85
N GLU A 465 -3.90 -15.17 15.10
CA GLU A 465 -4.45 -16.43 15.55
C GLU A 465 -3.48 -17.16 16.50
N PRO A 466 -3.98 -18.09 17.35
CA PRO A 466 -3.15 -18.79 18.31
C PRO A 466 -1.97 -19.56 17.70
N HIS A 467 -2.08 -20.01 16.44
CA HIS A 467 -1.00 -20.69 15.74
C HIS A 467 0.07 -19.69 15.25
N GLU A 468 -0.31 -18.51 14.77
CA GLU A 468 0.63 -17.46 14.34
C GLU A 468 1.43 -16.89 15.52
N LEU A 469 0.81 -16.76 16.69
CA LEU A 469 1.47 -16.30 17.91
C LEU A 469 2.65 -17.21 18.32
N ARG A 470 2.64 -18.49 17.92
CA ARG A 470 3.76 -19.43 18.15
C ARG A 470 4.97 -19.09 17.29
N HIS A 471 4.74 -18.61 16.07
CA HIS A 471 5.80 -18.19 15.14
C HIS A 471 6.20 -16.72 15.33
N ARG A 472 5.45 -15.94 16.12
CA ARG A 472 5.70 -14.51 16.40
C ARG A 472 5.97 -14.26 17.89
N PRO A 473 7.12 -14.72 18.42
CA PRO A 473 7.42 -14.63 19.85
C PRO A 473 7.74 -13.19 20.30
N THR A 474 8.42 -12.40 19.46
CA THR A 474 8.89 -11.06 19.84
C THR A 474 7.89 -9.95 19.48
N ILE A 475 8.02 -8.79 20.14
CA ILE A 475 7.20 -7.61 19.87
C ILE A 475 7.40 -7.11 18.42
N PHE A 476 8.63 -7.20 17.89
CA PHE A 476 8.93 -6.86 16.49
C PHE A 476 8.10 -7.70 15.52
N HIS A 477 8.10 -9.04 15.67
CA HIS A 477 7.32 -9.92 14.80
C HIS A 477 5.82 -9.67 14.89
N ARG A 478 5.32 -9.07 15.99
CA ARG A 478 3.91 -8.70 16.13
C ARG A 478 3.57 -7.33 15.53
N ASN A 479 4.56 -6.58 15.06
CA ASN A 479 4.41 -5.26 14.46
C ASN A 479 4.97 -5.17 13.03
N PHE A 480 5.62 -6.22 12.54
CA PHE A 480 6.25 -6.29 11.22
C PHE A 480 5.63 -7.40 10.38
N ASN A 481 5.39 -7.13 9.09
CA ASN A 481 4.64 -8.00 8.17
C ASN A 481 3.27 -8.44 8.72
N ILE A 482 2.44 -7.45 9.05
CA ILE A 482 1.09 -7.65 9.62
C ILE A 482 -0.01 -7.24 8.63
N LYS A 483 -1.10 -8.00 8.59
CA LYS A 483 -2.21 -7.79 7.62
C LYS A 483 -3.59 -7.68 8.28
N ARG A 484 -3.72 -8.17 9.52
CA ARG A 484 -5.00 -8.26 10.21
C ARG A 484 -5.00 -7.36 11.44
N PHE A 485 -6.10 -6.66 11.63
CA PHE A 485 -6.31 -5.73 12.74
C PHE A 485 -7.65 -6.00 13.40
N VAL A 486 -7.76 -5.78 14.70
CA VAL A 486 -9.00 -5.99 15.45
C VAL A 486 -9.35 -4.76 16.28
N TYR A 487 -10.63 -4.44 16.33
CA TYR A 487 -11.21 -3.58 17.35
C TYR A 487 -12.44 -4.24 17.96
N ALA A 488 -12.78 -3.80 19.17
CA ALA A 488 -13.91 -4.31 19.92
C ALA A 488 -14.94 -3.20 20.14
N THR A 489 -16.19 -3.47 19.79
CA THR A 489 -17.33 -2.58 20.02
C THR A 489 -18.24 -3.19 21.07
N PRO A 490 -18.42 -2.56 22.24
CA PRO A 490 -19.37 -3.01 23.26
C PRO A 490 -20.80 -2.71 22.80
N PHE A 491 -21.72 -3.64 23.02
CA PHE A 491 -23.14 -3.44 22.72
C PHE A 491 -24.02 -4.29 23.63
N THR A 492 -25.28 -3.91 23.79
CA THR A 492 -26.31 -4.70 24.48
C THR A 492 -27.42 -5.11 23.50
N PRO A 493 -28.21 -6.15 23.81
CA PRO A 493 -29.39 -6.51 23.02
C PRO A 493 -30.38 -5.35 22.86
N GLY A 494 -30.44 -4.44 23.83
CA GLY A 494 -31.26 -3.22 23.79
C GLY A 494 -30.67 -2.08 22.96
N GLY A 495 -29.56 -2.29 22.24
CA GLY A 495 -28.97 -1.31 21.33
C GLY A 495 -28.09 -0.24 21.98
N LYS A 496 -27.93 -0.25 23.31
CA LYS A 496 -27.01 0.66 24.02
C LYS A 496 -25.59 0.10 23.97
N ALA A 497 -24.58 0.97 24.01
CA ALA A 497 -23.18 0.54 24.04
C ALA A 497 -22.81 -0.16 25.36
N HIS A 498 -23.32 0.35 26.48
CA HIS A 498 -23.06 -0.17 27.82
C HIS A 498 -24.37 -0.53 28.54
N GLY A 499 -24.35 -1.62 29.30
CA GLY A 499 -25.46 -2.06 30.15
C GLY A 499 -24.99 -2.91 31.32
N GLU A 500 -25.90 -3.72 31.87
CA GLU A 500 -25.57 -4.63 32.96
C GLU A 500 -24.63 -5.76 32.50
N LEU A 501 -23.85 -6.33 33.43
CA LEU A 501 -22.92 -7.43 33.15
C LEU A 501 -23.59 -8.62 32.43
N ARG A 502 -24.87 -8.89 32.71
CA ARG A 502 -25.64 -9.99 32.10
C ARG A 502 -26.02 -9.74 30.64
N GLU A 503 -26.02 -8.48 30.22
CA GLU A 503 -26.46 -8.05 28.89
C GLU A 503 -25.29 -7.54 28.04
N GLN A 504 -24.13 -7.28 28.66
CA GLN A 504 -22.98 -6.70 27.98
C GLN A 504 -22.35 -7.71 27.01
N CYS A 505 -22.59 -7.49 25.72
CA CYS A 505 -21.94 -8.22 24.64
C CYS A 505 -20.75 -7.40 24.11
N LYS A 506 -19.84 -8.09 23.41
CA LYS A 506 -18.68 -7.47 22.75
C LYS A 506 -18.58 -8.00 21.33
N ARG A 507 -18.53 -7.10 20.35
CA ARG A 507 -18.31 -7.46 18.95
C ARG A 507 -16.86 -7.19 18.59
N LYS A 508 -16.12 -8.23 18.21
CA LYS A 508 -14.78 -8.11 17.65
C LYS A 508 -14.87 -8.06 16.14
N THR A 509 -14.42 -6.96 15.56
CA THR A 509 -14.34 -6.82 14.11
C THR A 509 -12.89 -6.95 13.69
N ILE A 510 -12.58 -8.01 12.95
CA ILE A 510 -11.27 -8.27 12.37
C ILE A 510 -11.27 -7.71 10.95
N LEU A 511 -10.39 -6.75 10.69
CA LEU A 511 -10.16 -6.14 9.41
C LEU A 511 -8.93 -6.78 8.76
N THR A 512 -9.03 -7.07 7.46
CA THR A 512 -7.89 -7.51 6.65
C THR A 512 -7.62 -6.44 5.61
N VAL A 513 -6.39 -5.93 5.59
CA VAL A 513 -5.94 -4.94 4.60
C VAL A 513 -5.40 -5.61 3.33
N ALA A 514 -5.31 -4.86 2.24
CA ALA A 514 -4.86 -5.38 0.94
C ALA A 514 -3.45 -5.99 0.99
N THR A 515 -2.49 -5.23 1.54
CA THR A 515 -1.06 -5.58 1.65
C THR A 515 -0.60 -5.55 3.11
N HIS A 516 0.60 -6.06 3.39
CA HIS A 516 1.12 -6.12 4.76
C HIS A 516 1.75 -4.78 5.17
N PHE A 517 1.65 -4.40 6.44
CA PHE A 517 2.47 -3.33 7.01
C PHE A 517 3.82 -3.87 7.52
N PRO A 518 4.91 -3.09 7.43
CA PRO A 518 5.02 -1.81 6.71
C PRO A 518 4.93 -1.99 5.18
N TYR A 519 4.62 -0.92 4.45
CA TYR A 519 4.46 -0.93 2.99
C TYR A 519 5.03 0.36 2.36
N LEU A 520 4.85 0.55 1.06
CA LEU A 520 5.18 1.77 0.30
C LEU A 520 4.39 3.00 0.79
N LYS A 521 3.32 2.79 1.58
CA LYS A 521 2.37 3.81 2.03
C LYS A 521 2.08 3.66 3.52
N THR A 522 1.72 4.77 4.15
CA THR A 522 1.34 4.83 5.57
C THR A 522 -0.11 4.42 5.82
N ARG A 523 -0.95 4.35 4.79
CA ARG A 523 -2.32 3.81 4.87
C ARG A 523 -2.58 2.73 3.83
N ILE A 524 -3.34 1.71 4.20
CA ILE A 524 -3.69 0.58 3.33
C ILE A 524 -5.18 0.32 3.41
N ARG A 525 -5.82 0.12 2.25
CA ARG A 525 -7.26 -0.13 2.13
C ARG A 525 -7.65 -1.45 2.79
N VAL A 526 -8.79 -1.45 3.48
CA VAL A 526 -9.45 -2.63 4.04
C VAL A 526 -10.16 -3.39 2.91
N VAL A 527 -9.86 -4.67 2.73
CA VAL A 527 -10.43 -5.50 1.66
C VAL A 527 -11.39 -6.57 2.17
N ALA A 528 -11.27 -6.97 3.43
CA ALA A 528 -12.16 -7.95 4.02
C ALA A 528 -12.41 -7.66 5.50
N ARG A 529 -13.59 -8.06 5.98
CA ARG A 529 -14.02 -7.93 7.38
C ARG A 529 -14.63 -9.22 7.88
N LYS A 530 -14.31 -9.58 9.12
CA LYS A 530 -14.90 -10.71 9.84
C LYS A 530 -15.36 -10.24 11.21
N GLN A 531 -16.63 -10.47 11.55
CA GLN A 531 -17.18 -10.11 12.85
C GLN A 531 -17.36 -11.35 13.71
N ILE A 532 -16.96 -11.24 14.97
CA ILE A 532 -17.13 -12.27 15.99
C ILE A 532 -17.88 -11.62 17.15
N VAL A 533 -19.08 -12.10 17.42
CA VAL A 533 -19.89 -11.64 18.56
C VAL A 533 -19.59 -12.55 19.75
N LEU A 534 -19.23 -11.94 20.87
CA LEU A 534 -19.01 -12.61 22.14
C LEU A 534 -20.23 -12.41 23.04
N SER A 535 -20.70 -13.52 23.60
CA SER A 535 -21.74 -13.52 24.63
C SER A 535 -21.23 -12.91 25.95
N PRO A 536 -22.11 -12.45 26.84
CA PRO A 536 -21.69 -11.77 28.08
C PRO A 536 -20.73 -12.59 28.96
N ILE A 537 -20.92 -13.91 29.04
CA ILE A 537 -20.00 -14.79 29.77
C ILE A 537 -18.64 -14.91 29.07
N GLU A 538 -18.57 -14.86 27.74
CA GLU A 538 -17.31 -14.88 27.00
C GLU A 538 -16.56 -13.56 27.14
N VAL A 539 -17.27 -12.42 27.19
CA VAL A 539 -16.70 -11.12 27.52
C VAL A 539 -16.03 -11.17 28.89
N ALA A 540 -16.75 -11.67 29.90
CA ALA A 540 -16.23 -11.86 31.24
C ALA A 540 -14.97 -12.75 31.27
N ILE A 541 -14.97 -13.88 30.55
CA ILE A 541 -13.80 -14.77 30.46
C ILE A 541 -12.60 -14.02 29.88
N GLU A 542 -12.79 -13.30 28.78
CA GLU A 542 -11.71 -12.57 28.12
C GLU A 542 -11.14 -11.45 28.99
N ASP A 543 -11.99 -10.71 29.68
CA ASP A 543 -11.57 -9.60 30.53
C ASP A 543 -10.77 -10.11 31.75
N ILE A 544 -11.18 -11.23 32.34
CA ILE A 544 -10.40 -11.91 33.41
C ILE A 544 -9.08 -12.46 32.87
N GLN A 545 -9.08 -13.07 31.68
CA GLN A 545 -7.85 -13.57 31.05
C GLN A 545 -6.87 -12.43 30.74
N LYS A 546 -7.37 -11.29 30.24
CA LYS A 546 -6.57 -10.10 29.96
C LYS A 546 -5.94 -9.55 31.24
N LYS A 547 -6.72 -9.36 32.31
CA LYS A 547 -6.18 -8.95 33.62
C LYS A 547 -5.16 -9.94 34.18
N THR A 548 -5.41 -11.24 34.04
CA THR A 548 -4.48 -12.30 34.47
C THR A 548 -3.14 -12.18 33.73
N ALA A 549 -3.18 -11.93 32.41
CA ALA A 549 -2.00 -11.73 31.59
C ALA A 549 -1.25 -10.44 31.96
N GLU A 550 -1.95 -9.33 32.23
CA GLU A 550 -1.37 -8.07 32.70
C GLU A 550 -0.63 -8.24 34.04
N VAL A 551 -1.26 -8.91 35.02
CA VAL A 551 -0.64 -9.22 36.31
C VAL A 551 0.59 -10.12 36.13
N ALA A 552 0.47 -11.16 35.28
CA ALA A 552 1.59 -12.06 35.01
C ALA A 552 2.77 -11.34 34.34
N ALA A 553 2.50 -10.46 33.37
CA ALA A 553 3.51 -9.66 32.69
C ALA A 553 4.20 -8.68 33.65
N ALA A 554 3.44 -7.95 34.49
CA ALA A 554 4.01 -7.06 35.49
C ALA A 554 4.85 -7.80 36.55
N THR A 555 4.47 -9.04 36.89
CA THR A 555 5.21 -9.87 37.86
C THR A 555 6.53 -10.40 37.29
N ALA A 556 6.55 -10.73 35.99
CA ALA A 556 7.70 -11.28 35.29
C ALA A 556 8.64 -10.21 34.70
N GLN A 557 8.32 -8.91 34.87
CA GLN A 557 9.12 -7.81 34.32
C GLN A 557 10.50 -7.73 34.99
N GLU A 558 11.55 -7.65 34.15
CA GLU A 558 12.94 -7.43 34.57
C GLU A 558 13.55 -6.22 33.82
N PRO A 559 14.12 -5.21 34.51
CA PRO A 559 14.16 -5.04 35.97
C PRO A 559 12.77 -4.80 36.57
N PRO A 560 12.55 -5.17 37.86
CA PRO A 560 11.24 -5.10 38.48
C PRO A 560 10.77 -3.65 38.65
N ASP A 561 9.54 -3.36 38.19
CA ASP A 561 8.85 -2.08 38.42
C ASP A 561 7.77 -2.25 39.51
N ALA A 562 8.15 -1.92 40.75
CA ALA A 562 7.25 -2.03 41.89
C ALA A 562 6.00 -1.15 41.75
N LYS A 563 6.08 0.03 41.13
CA LYS A 563 4.95 0.94 40.99
C LYS A 563 3.93 0.40 39.97
N MET A 564 4.41 -0.07 38.82
CA MET A 564 3.54 -0.70 37.81
C MET A 564 2.86 -1.95 38.37
N LEU A 565 3.63 -2.82 39.05
CA LEU A 565 3.10 -4.01 39.70
C LEU A 565 2.01 -3.65 40.72
N GLN A 566 2.26 -2.68 41.60
CA GLN A 566 1.29 -2.21 42.60
C GLN A 566 0.03 -1.64 41.95
N MET A 567 0.17 -0.83 40.89
CA MET A 567 -0.95 -0.24 40.17
C MET A 567 -1.87 -1.33 39.56
N VAL A 568 -1.29 -2.30 38.85
CA VAL A 568 -2.05 -3.41 38.24
C VAL A 568 -2.68 -4.30 39.31
N LEU A 569 -1.93 -4.62 40.37
CA LEU A 569 -2.38 -5.47 41.47
C LEU A 569 -3.54 -4.83 42.26
N GLN A 570 -3.43 -3.54 42.57
CA GLN A 570 -4.51 -2.78 43.20
C GLN A 570 -5.75 -2.71 42.31
N GLY A 571 -5.59 -2.50 41.00
CA GLY A 571 -6.70 -2.52 40.03
C GLY A 571 -7.36 -3.89 39.84
N CYS A 572 -6.73 -4.96 40.32
CA CYS A 572 -7.26 -6.32 40.30
C CYS A 572 -7.96 -6.70 41.61
N ILE A 573 -7.37 -6.35 42.76
CA ILE A 573 -7.78 -6.85 44.08
C ILE A 573 -8.53 -5.79 44.91
N GLY A 574 -8.20 -4.51 44.71
CA GLY A 574 -8.75 -3.37 45.43
C GLY A 574 -9.55 -2.45 44.52
N THR A 575 -10.43 -2.99 43.66
CA THR A 575 -11.27 -2.18 42.77
C THR A 575 -12.24 -1.33 43.57
N THR A 576 -12.07 0.00 43.53
CA THR A 576 -12.94 0.97 44.21
C THR A 576 -13.95 1.66 43.28
N VAL A 577 -13.71 1.66 41.96
CA VAL A 577 -14.48 2.43 40.96
C VAL A 577 -15.36 1.54 40.07
N ASN A 578 -14.89 0.34 39.70
CA ASN A 578 -15.64 -0.62 38.89
C ASN A 578 -16.16 -1.77 39.77
N GLN A 579 -17.26 -2.42 39.39
CA GLN A 579 -17.93 -3.50 40.16
C GLN A 579 -17.01 -4.69 40.53
N GLY A 580 -15.82 -4.77 39.94
CA GLY A 580 -14.74 -5.66 40.38
C GLY A 580 -14.87 -7.10 39.88
N PRO A 581 -13.77 -7.89 39.88
CA PRO A 581 -13.78 -9.27 39.38
C PRO A 581 -14.72 -10.21 40.16
N ALA A 582 -14.98 -9.91 41.44
CA ALA A 582 -15.87 -10.69 42.28
C ALA A 582 -17.33 -10.62 41.81
N GLU A 583 -17.79 -9.48 41.30
CA GLU A 583 -19.17 -9.32 40.83
C GLU A 583 -19.42 -10.11 39.55
N VAL A 584 -18.42 -10.17 38.66
CA VAL A 584 -18.44 -11.04 37.48
C VAL A 584 -18.65 -12.51 37.88
N ALA A 585 -17.95 -12.97 38.92
CA ALA A 585 -18.14 -14.31 39.43
C ALA A 585 -19.54 -14.52 40.03
N VAL A 586 -20.06 -13.57 40.81
CA VAL A 586 -21.41 -13.64 41.38
C VAL A 586 -22.45 -13.74 40.26
N VAL A 587 -22.41 -12.85 39.28
CA VAL A 587 -23.39 -12.77 38.19
C VAL A 587 -23.49 -14.06 37.37
N PHE A 588 -22.35 -14.67 37.02
CA PHE A 588 -22.32 -15.82 36.11
C PHE A 588 -22.21 -17.19 36.79
N LEU A 589 -21.81 -17.24 38.07
CA LEU A 589 -21.57 -18.49 38.80
C LEU A 589 -22.49 -18.71 40.01
N SER A 590 -23.21 -17.70 40.55
CA SER A 590 -24.08 -17.89 41.72
C SER A 590 -25.20 -18.90 41.49
N GLY A 591 -25.83 -18.86 40.30
CA GLY A 591 -26.94 -19.73 39.93
C GLY A 591 -26.58 -21.22 39.87
N LEU A 592 -25.31 -21.58 39.72
CA LEU A 592 -24.86 -22.97 39.73
C LEU A 592 -25.05 -23.64 41.09
N ARG A 593 -24.88 -22.86 42.16
CA ARG A 593 -25.01 -23.34 43.54
C ARG A 593 -26.46 -23.38 43.98
N GLU A 594 -27.26 -22.39 43.56
CA GLU A 594 -28.69 -22.30 43.88
C GLU A 594 -29.52 -23.39 43.17
N GLN A 595 -29.14 -23.78 41.96
CA GLN A 595 -29.89 -24.73 41.13
C GLN A 595 -29.26 -26.13 41.08
N ASN A 596 -28.15 -26.37 41.77
CA ASN A 596 -27.38 -27.62 41.76
C ASN A 596 -27.09 -28.16 40.34
N ALA A 597 -26.93 -27.25 39.39
CA ALA A 597 -26.85 -27.54 37.96
C ALA A 597 -25.40 -27.85 37.54
N GLN A 598 -25.25 -28.74 36.56
CA GLN A 598 -23.94 -29.00 35.95
C GLN A 598 -23.42 -27.72 35.26
N PRO A 599 -22.18 -27.29 35.54
CA PRO A 599 -21.62 -26.10 34.92
C PRO A 599 -21.48 -26.29 33.42
N THR A 600 -21.97 -25.32 32.65
CA THR A 600 -21.74 -25.29 31.20
C THR A 600 -20.24 -25.18 30.89
N ARG A 601 -19.85 -25.53 29.65
CA ARG A 601 -18.45 -25.44 29.20
C ARG A 601 -17.83 -24.05 29.43
N LEU A 602 -18.60 -22.98 29.21
CA LEU A 602 -18.16 -21.60 29.42
C LEU A 602 -18.04 -21.25 30.91
N GLN A 603 -18.97 -21.69 31.74
CA GLN A 603 -18.87 -21.49 33.21
C GLN A 603 -17.69 -22.25 33.81
N HIS A 604 -17.41 -23.47 33.33
CA HIS A 604 -16.22 -24.22 33.74
C HIS A 604 -14.94 -23.48 33.33
N LYS A 605 -14.88 -22.96 32.10
CA LYS A 605 -13.76 -22.15 31.62
C LYS A 605 -13.57 -20.88 32.47
N LEU A 606 -14.64 -20.17 32.81
CA LEU A 606 -14.59 -18.98 33.67
C LEU A 606 -14.05 -19.31 35.07
N ARG A 607 -14.48 -20.44 35.67
CA ARG A 607 -13.95 -20.91 36.95
C ARG A 607 -12.45 -21.20 36.91
N LEU A 608 -11.98 -21.86 35.86
CA LEU A 608 -10.54 -22.11 35.67
C LEU A 608 -9.77 -20.79 35.52
N CYS A 609 -10.32 -19.81 34.79
CA CYS A 609 -9.71 -18.49 34.65
C CYS A 609 -9.61 -17.76 36.00
N PHE A 610 -10.64 -17.81 36.85
CA PHE A 610 -10.58 -17.24 38.19
C PHE A 610 -9.58 -17.94 39.12
N LYS A 611 -9.42 -19.27 38.98
CA LYS A 611 -8.41 -20.02 39.73
C LYS A 611 -6.99 -19.60 39.33
N ASP A 612 -6.73 -19.43 38.04
CA ASP A 612 -5.44 -18.94 37.55
C ASP A 612 -5.21 -17.47 37.96
N PHE A 613 -6.23 -16.62 37.81
CA PHE A 613 -6.19 -15.22 38.26
C PHE A 613 -5.81 -15.09 39.75
N SER A 614 -6.48 -15.84 40.64
CA SER A 614 -6.17 -15.85 42.06
C SER A 614 -4.73 -16.27 42.33
N LYS A 615 -4.23 -17.30 41.64
CA LYS A 615 -2.82 -17.75 41.75
C LYS A 615 -1.85 -16.65 41.30
N LYS A 616 -2.09 -16.01 40.16
CA LYS A 616 -1.23 -14.94 39.64
C LYS A 616 -1.22 -13.69 40.52
N CYS A 617 -2.37 -13.33 41.10
CA CYS A 617 -2.45 -12.28 42.10
C CYS A 617 -1.63 -12.60 43.37
N LEU A 618 -1.63 -13.85 43.82
CA LEU A 618 -0.80 -14.28 44.95
C LEU A 618 0.70 -14.22 44.63
N ASP A 619 1.09 -14.67 43.44
CA ASP A 619 2.47 -14.60 42.97
C ASP A 619 2.94 -13.12 42.89
N ALA A 620 2.10 -12.23 42.36
CA ALA A 620 2.33 -10.80 42.31
C ALA A 620 2.47 -10.16 43.71
N LEU A 621 1.62 -10.54 44.69
CA LEU A 621 1.72 -10.09 46.08
C LEU A 621 3.04 -10.50 46.73
N ARG A 622 3.46 -11.75 46.52
CA ARG A 622 4.74 -12.27 47.02
C ARG A 622 5.91 -11.51 46.41
N ARG A 623 5.85 -11.24 45.10
CA ARG A 623 6.86 -10.45 44.41
C ARG A 623 6.91 -9.02 44.96
N ASN A 624 5.76 -8.36 45.13
CA ASN A 624 5.69 -7.00 45.68
C ASN A 624 6.27 -6.93 47.10
N LYS A 625 5.99 -7.91 47.96
CA LYS A 625 6.55 -7.99 49.33
C LYS A 625 8.08 -7.97 49.35
N ASN A 626 8.72 -8.52 48.33
CA ASN A 626 10.19 -8.54 48.22
C ASN A 626 10.76 -7.24 47.62
N LEU A 627 9.93 -6.37 47.04
CA LEU A 627 10.32 -5.13 46.37
C LEU A 627 10.08 -3.87 47.21
N ILE A 628 9.21 -3.93 48.22
CA ILE A 628 8.80 -2.77 49.03
C ILE A 628 9.82 -2.38 50.12
N GLY A 629 9.87 -1.08 50.41
CA GLY A 629 10.56 -0.52 51.58
C GLY A 629 9.73 -0.59 52.88
N PRO A 630 10.29 -0.17 54.02
CA PRO A 630 9.59 -0.16 55.31
C PRO A 630 8.36 0.77 55.32
N ASP A 631 8.37 1.83 54.51
CA ASP A 631 7.32 2.83 54.31
C ASP A 631 6.05 2.27 53.65
N GLN A 632 6.18 1.21 52.85
CA GLN A 632 5.05 0.61 52.11
C GLN A 632 4.50 -0.68 52.74
N ARG A 633 4.98 -1.06 53.94
CA ARG A 633 4.55 -2.30 54.62
C ARG A 633 3.07 -2.31 54.99
N ASP A 634 2.51 -1.17 55.36
CA ASP A 634 1.10 -1.06 55.71
C ASP A 634 0.21 -1.15 54.47
N TYR A 635 0.65 -0.57 53.36
CA TYR A 635 -0.01 -0.72 52.06
C TYR A 635 -0.03 -2.18 51.59
N GLN A 636 1.10 -2.89 51.70
CA GLN A 636 1.15 -4.32 51.40
C GLN A 636 0.22 -5.15 52.29
N ARG A 637 0.14 -4.84 53.60
CA ARG A 637 -0.81 -5.50 54.51
C ARG A 637 -2.25 -5.30 54.09
N GLU A 638 -2.61 -4.11 53.61
CA GLU A 638 -3.96 -3.85 53.11
C GLU A 638 -4.24 -4.58 51.78
N LEU A 639 -3.27 -4.68 50.87
CA LEU A 639 -3.39 -5.50 49.66
C LEU A 639 -3.59 -7.00 49.98
N GLU A 640 -2.85 -7.52 50.96
CA GLU A 640 -3.00 -8.90 51.45
C GLU A 640 -4.40 -9.14 52.04
N ARG A 641 -4.93 -8.20 52.83
CA ARG A 641 -6.32 -8.25 53.35
C ARG A 641 -7.35 -8.21 52.24
N ASN A 642 -7.17 -7.35 51.24
CA ASN A 642 -8.08 -7.27 50.10
C ASN A 642 -8.07 -8.56 49.28
N TYR A 643 -6.90 -9.19 49.14
CA TYR A 643 -6.77 -10.50 48.49
C TYR A 643 -7.47 -11.62 49.25
N GLN A 644 -7.35 -11.63 50.58
CA GLN A 644 -8.08 -12.57 51.44
C GLN A 644 -9.59 -12.42 51.24
N ARG A 645 -10.12 -11.19 51.34
CA ARG A 645 -11.55 -10.90 51.09
C ARG A 645 -12.00 -11.35 49.69
N LEU A 646 -11.19 -11.08 48.66
CA LEU A 646 -11.48 -11.52 47.29
C LEU A 646 -11.52 -13.04 47.19
N THR A 647 -10.54 -13.72 47.79
CA THR A 647 -10.43 -15.19 47.76
C THR A 647 -11.58 -15.84 48.52
N GLU A 648 -11.97 -15.29 49.68
CA GLU A 648 -13.12 -15.76 50.46
C GLU A 648 -14.44 -15.63 49.69
N ARG A 649 -14.64 -14.52 48.97
CA ARG A 649 -15.82 -14.33 48.10
C ARG A 649 -15.83 -15.26 46.89
N LEU A 650 -14.66 -15.52 46.30
CA LEU A 650 -14.53 -16.36 45.11
C LEU A 650 -14.52 -17.86 45.41
N ALA A 651 -13.99 -18.29 46.56
CA ALA A 651 -13.88 -19.69 46.96
C ALA A 651 -15.20 -20.49 46.82
N PRO A 652 -16.36 -20.03 47.33
CA PRO A 652 -17.63 -20.77 47.20
C PRO A 652 -18.17 -20.82 45.77
N LEU A 653 -17.72 -19.93 44.87
CA LEU A 653 -18.15 -19.85 43.47
C LEU A 653 -17.23 -20.68 42.55
N ILE A 654 -15.96 -20.83 42.92
CA ILE A 654 -14.96 -21.60 42.17
C ILE A 654 -14.96 -23.08 42.60
N ALA A 655 -15.21 -23.39 43.87
CA ALA A 655 -15.26 -24.75 44.38
C ALA A 655 -16.60 -25.43 44.03
N TRP A 656 -16.60 -26.24 42.98
CA TRP A 656 -17.66 -27.21 42.72
C TRP A 656 -17.05 -28.59 42.94
N SER A 657 -17.36 -29.15 44.09
CA SER A 657 -17.42 -30.59 44.27
C SER A 657 -18.71 -31.03 43.58
N GLY A 658 -18.62 -31.86 42.53
CA GLY A 658 -19.80 -32.36 41.83
C GLY A 658 -20.78 -33.09 42.76
N PRO A 659 -21.95 -33.52 42.27
CA PRO A 659 -22.82 -34.38 43.06
C PRO A 659 -21.99 -35.59 43.52
N SER A 660 -21.94 -35.82 44.83
CA SER A 660 -21.32 -37.00 45.39
C SER A 660 -21.95 -38.23 44.73
N LEU A 661 -21.12 -39.09 44.15
CA LEU A 661 -21.48 -40.42 43.64
C LEU A 661 -21.83 -41.36 44.81
N THR A 662 -22.78 -40.96 45.66
CA THR A 662 -23.30 -41.75 46.78
C THR A 662 -24.82 -41.83 46.66
N ASN A 663 -25.28 -42.44 45.56
CA ASN A 663 -26.51 -43.22 45.47
C ASN A 663 -26.68 -43.70 44.02
N GLN A 664 -25.77 -44.57 43.55
CA GLN A 664 -26.18 -45.57 42.56
C GLN A 664 -26.68 -46.78 43.36
N GLN A 665 -28.01 -46.85 43.51
CA GLN A 665 -28.67 -48.13 43.75
C GLN A 665 -28.23 -49.09 42.66
N SER A 666 -27.79 -50.26 43.11
CA SER A 666 -27.47 -51.45 42.32
C SER A 666 -28.51 -51.70 41.23
N MET A 667 -28.08 -51.62 39.97
CA MET A 667 -28.75 -52.29 38.86
C MET A 667 -27.81 -53.37 38.30
N PRO A 668 -28.33 -54.56 37.95
CA PRO A 668 -27.51 -55.72 37.64
C PRO A 668 -26.83 -55.57 36.27
N SER A 669 -25.60 -56.07 36.25
CA SER A 669 -24.73 -56.13 35.07
C SER A 669 -25.37 -56.96 33.95
N THR A 670 -25.64 -56.33 32.81
CA THR A 670 -25.72 -57.03 31.52
C THR A 670 -24.55 -56.56 30.65
N SER A 671 -23.65 -57.49 30.37
CA SER A 671 -22.52 -57.35 29.45
C SER A 671 -23.00 -57.14 28.00
N PRO A 672 -22.38 -56.25 27.21
CA PRO A 672 -22.58 -56.26 25.77
C PRO A 672 -21.68 -57.33 25.15
N ARG A 673 -22.31 -58.24 24.40
CA ARG A 673 -21.62 -59.04 23.39
C ARG A 673 -21.25 -58.12 22.22
N TRP A 674 -19.95 -58.12 21.91
CA TRP A 674 -19.23 -57.76 20.67
C TRP A 674 -19.87 -56.75 19.72
#